data_AF-A0A166MNI3-F1
#
_entry.id   AF-A0A166MNI3-F1
#
_cell.length_a   1.000
_cell.length_b   1.000
_cell.length_c   1.000
_cell.angle_alpha   90.00
_cell.angle_beta   90.00
_cell.angle_gamma   90.00
#
_symmetry.space_group_name_H-M   'P 1'
#
loop_
_entity.id
_entity.type
_entity.pdbx_description
1 polymer ?
#
loop_
_entity_poly.entity_id
_entity_poly.type
_entity_poly.pdbx_seq_one_letter_code
_entity_poly.pdbx_strand_id
1 'polypeptide(L)'
;MVAPAVPELTEEILQESVDARTESLISLRELGPPDLVHLLKHSTRNPGKQLGVYHHVTGVDASSSASLAAYINTLTYREHGQAAQTKISEGLYCCYNAFSRLDMRVHVTIPGTVESYCVDERGDKRKATDDLWLETYLCSVLRAYSYADDGSGETIRKIMGVRRFNPVTNTETEHRFLNAAEQLFFRGWQLGSDSVVQVPNNVSNHLTAGLLKYFQTTGRYASGINLFEKLRDQNVEVSSLLAKVLFMGNEEVEGVRVLHQALKESPMDYVMLDTQAEFLLKKAQTATTPEQKEERLRLALGCADRSTIAAPSEFGTWARLAQVYVAMEDWENALTILNSCPMFTYQDKDAPQMPEPKDVHLPTLPETRLDEIDSEPESRYSEQVDASLLNLRAAVYKGTFKQAYGILTEMTSKIGWDQLLKIRSTVFVMEDEYRSEKQETSQTQRNPSTDGLRGTPDPTTNGDQSDSEKEDDEDEDEENKSKPTDTESTAETLATNGQTEGEAVEKPTHAIDPGELKGDTENGTQTDDHLSKLNNKRLCERWLDSLFMVLYEDLRVYTIWRTQMAQYRAQSMQYKKSAEEWEILGSLAERLQHADEAVEAYRACLAARFSPKALTGILRVFEQNKNTRETVASVIRLVTWQYRWYSEFSPELLHTIRTLIEDEGAVKVRSIIQATSLPQEVLDLTHHYAALCATFRSSGTDG
;
A
#
# COMPACT_ATOMS: atom_id res chain seq x y z
N MET A 1 -8.46 -27.52 15.42
CA MET A 1 -8.52 -26.06 15.20
C MET A 1 -9.83 -25.78 14.49
N VAL A 2 -10.51 -24.68 14.83
CA VAL A 2 -11.60 -24.16 13.97
C VAL A 2 -10.92 -23.64 12.71
N ALA A 3 -11.27 -24.19 11.55
CA ALA A 3 -10.69 -23.81 10.27
C ALA A 3 -11.78 -23.17 9.39
N PRO A 4 -11.51 -22.02 8.73
CA PRO A 4 -12.48 -21.16 8.06
C PRO A 4 -13.67 -21.85 7.38
N ALA A 5 -14.84 -21.22 7.39
CA ALA A 5 -15.97 -21.62 6.56
C ALA A 5 -15.59 -21.63 5.06
N VAL A 6 -16.43 -22.25 4.23
CA VAL A 6 -16.25 -22.34 2.78
C VAL A 6 -17.26 -21.37 2.14
N PRO A 7 -16.83 -20.19 1.64
CA PRO A 7 -17.64 -19.42 0.72
C PRO A 7 -17.77 -20.17 -0.60
N GLU A 8 -18.89 -20.06 -1.29
CA GLU A 8 -19.12 -20.67 -2.60
C GLU A 8 -19.70 -19.64 -3.57
N LEU A 9 -18.96 -19.35 -4.64
CA LEU A 9 -19.40 -18.50 -5.76
C LEU A 9 -19.89 -19.43 -6.87
N THR A 10 -21.13 -19.25 -7.33
CA THR A 10 -21.76 -20.13 -8.32
C THR A 10 -21.53 -19.61 -9.73
N GLU A 11 -21.05 -20.47 -10.63
CA GLU A 11 -20.87 -20.12 -12.04
C GLU A 11 -22.22 -19.99 -12.77
N GLU A 12 -22.32 -19.08 -13.75
CA GLU A 12 -23.40 -19.09 -14.73
C GLU A 12 -23.16 -20.17 -15.80
N ILE A 13 -21.95 -20.20 -16.37
CA ILE A 13 -21.48 -21.19 -17.35
C ILE A 13 -20.40 -22.06 -16.70
N LEU A 14 -20.55 -23.39 -16.80
CA LEU A 14 -19.59 -24.32 -16.21
C LEU A 14 -18.17 -24.09 -16.76
N GLN A 15 -17.19 -24.02 -15.85
CA GLN A 15 -15.76 -23.80 -16.08
C GLN A 15 -15.34 -22.36 -16.43
N GLU A 16 -16.25 -21.38 -16.46
CA GLU A 16 -15.93 -19.98 -16.77
C GLU A 16 -14.87 -19.37 -15.85
N SER A 17 -14.80 -19.77 -14.58
CA SER A 17 -13.78 -19.31 -13.63
C SER A 17 -12.38 -19.90 -13.91
N VAL A 18 -12.33 -21.08 -14.53
CA VAL A 18 -11.09 -21.76 -14.93
C VAL A 18 -10.56 -21.18 -16.23
N ASP A 19 -11.46 -20.84 -17.16
CA ASP A 19 -11.12 -20.19 -18.42
C ASP A 19 -10.65 -18.75 -18.19
N ALA A 20 -11.38 -17.94 -17.40
CA ALA A 20 -10.95 -16.59 -17.01
C ALA A 20 -9.60 -16.58 -16.25
N ARG A 21 -9.34 -17.59 -15.41
CA ARG A 21 -8.00 -17.78 -14.80
C ARG A 21 -6.93 -18.09 -15.84
N THR A 22 -7.27 -18.78 -16.92
CA THR A 22 -6.32 -19.13 -18.00
C THR A 22 -6.03 -17.92 -18.89
N GLU A 23 -7.05 -17.13 -19.24
CA GLU A 23 -6.90 -15.88 -20.00
C GLU A 23 -6.07 -14.84 -19.24
N SER A 24 -6.24 -14.73 -17.91
CA SER A 24 -5.48 -13.78 -17.10
C SER A 24 -3.99 -14.13 -16.94
N LEU A 25 -3.53 -15.36 -17.26
CA LEU A 25 -2.11 -15.73 -17.08
C LEU A 25 -1.13 -14.81 -17.82
N ILE A 26 -1.53 -14.28 -18.99
CA ILE A 26 -0.68 -13.37 -19.79
C ILE A 26 -0.56 -11.96 -19.19
N SER A 27 -1.45 -11.56 -18.26
CA SER A 27 -1.45 -10.23 -17.64
C SER A 27 -0.77 -10.17 -16.27
N LEU A 28 -0.59 -11.30 -15.58
CA LEU A 28 0.09 -11.42 -14.27
C LEU A 28 1.53 -10.90 -14.28
N ARG A 29 1.91 -10.09 -13.29
CA ARG A 29 3.26 -9.50 -13.19
C ARG A 29 3.96 -9.67 -11.83
N GLU A 30 3.22 -10.05 -10.79
CA GLU A 30 3.72 -10.18 -9.43
C GLU A 30 3.80 -11.67 -9.03
N LEU A 31 3.68 -11.96 -7.72
CA LEU A 31 3.53 -13.31 -7.17
C LEU A 31 2.29 -14.08 -7.68
N GLY A 32 1.44 -13.50 -8.51
CA GLY A 32 0.16 -14.06 -8.96
C GLY A 32 -1.01 -13.81 -8.00
N PRO A 33 -2.24 -14.11 -8.44
CA PRO A 33 -3.45 -14.02 -7.63
C PRO A 33 -3.52 -15.14 -6.59
N PRO A 34 -4.44 -15.04 -5.60
CA PRO A 34 -4.86 -16.17 -4.80
C PRO A 34 -5.12 -17.43 -5.63
N ASP A 35 -4.91 -18.59 -5.03
CA ASP A 35 -5.16 -19.86 -5.68
C ASP A 35 -6.66 -20.00 -5.93
N LEU A 36 -7.03 -20.64 -7.04
CA LEU A 36 -8.42 -20.94 -7.39
C LEU A 36 -8.74 -22.38 -7.01
N VAL A 37 -9.90 -22.59 -6.42
CA VAL A 37 -10.47 -23.91 -6.20
C VAL A 37 -11.83 -23.95 -6.86
N HIS A 38 -11.93 -24.71 -7.95
CA HIS A 38 -13.19 -25.00 -8.63
C HIS A 38 -13.69 -26.38 -8.21
N LEU A 39 -15.01 -26.52 -8.08
CA LEU A 39 -15.69 -27.75 -7.67
C LEU A 39 -16.91 -27.99 -8.57
N LEU A 40 -16.98 -29.20 -9.14
CA LEU A 40 -18.17 -29.66 -9.84
C LEU A 40 -19.06 -30.39 -8.84
N LYS A 41 -20.29 -29.88 -8.64
CA LYS A 41 -21.31 -30.46 -7.75
C LYS A 41 -22.46 -31.03 -8.57
N HIS A 42 -22.90 -32.25 -8.24
CA HIS A 42 -24.10 -32.87 -8.80
C HIS A 42 -25.24 -32.78 -7.79
N SER A 43 -26.47 -32.46 -8.22
CA SER A 43 -27.61 -32.49 -7.29
C SER A 43 -28.02 -33.93 -6.95
N THR A 44 -28.19 -34.23 -5.66
CA THR A 44 -28.66 -35.54 -5.18
C THR A 44 -30.10 -35.85 -5.60
N ARG A 45 -30.88 -34.83 -5.96
CA ARG A 45 -32.26 -34.96 -6.48
C ARG A 45 -32.34 -35.07 -8.01
N ASN A 46 -31.34 -34.59 -8.74
CA ASN A 46 -31.26 -34.69 -10.19
C ASN A 46 -29.79 -34.76 -10.63
N PRO A 47 -29.21 -35.97 -10.76
CA PRO A 47 -27.79 -36.15 -11.07
C PRO A 47 -27.35 -35.59 -12.43
N GLY A 48 -28.29 -35.32 -13.35
CA GLY A 48 -28.02 -34.67 -14.63
C GLY A 48 -27.88 -33.14 -14.55
N LYS A 49 -28.21 -32.52 -13.40
CA LYS A 49 -27.92 -31.10 -13.17
C LYS A 49 -26.59 -30.96 -12.42
N GLN A 50 -25.56 -30.61 -13.18
CA GLN A 50 -24.28 -30.16 -12.66
C GLN A 50 -24.35 -28.69 -12.24
N LEU A 51 -23.47 -28.30 -11.32
CA LEU A 51 -23.28 -26.95 -10.81
C LEU A 51 -21.79 -26.73 -10.62
N GLY A 52 -21.22 -25.73 -11.28
CA GLY A 52 -19.87 -25.26 -11.00
C GLY A 52 -19.93 -24.26 -9.85
N VAL A 53 -19.10 -24.47 -8.84
CA VAL A 53 -18.87 -23.47 -7.78
C VAL A 53 -17.36 -23.31 -7.58
N TYR A 54 -16.94 -22.09 -7.23
CA TYR A 54 -15.54 -21.80 -6.98
C TYR A 54 -15.35 -20.92 -5.74
N HIS A 55 -14.14 -20.96 -5.20
CA HIS A 55 -13.67 -20.05 -4.16
C HIS A 55 -12.16 -19.84 -4.27
N HIS A 56 -11.68 -18.81 -3.58
CA HIS A 56 -10.25 -18.49 -3.56
C HIS A 56 -9.59 -18.94 -2.26
N VAL A 57 -8.29 -19.21 -2.32
CA VAL A 57 -7.53 -19.65 -1.14
C VAL A 57 -6.08 -19.15 -1.17
N THR A 58 -5.50 -18.95 0.01
CA THR A 58 -4.06 -18.79 0.22
C THR A 58 -3.60 -19.61 1.43
N GLY A 59 -2.32 -19.99 1.47
CA GLY A 59 -1.70 -20.64 2.64
C GLY A 59 -1.91 -22.16 2.76
N VAL A 60 -2.46 -22.81 1.73
CA VAL A 60 -2.48 -24.28 1.64
C VAL A 60 -1.09 -24.79 1.24
N ASP A 61 -0.67 -25.93 1.79
CA ASP A 61 0.60 -26.57 1.46
C ASP A 61 0.62 -27.03 -0.02
N ALA A 62 1.29 -26.26 -0.87
CA ALA A 62 1.44 -26.52 -2.30
C ALA A 62 2.72 -27.31 -2.64
N SER A 63 3.37 -27.98 -1.67
CA SER A 63 4.59 -28.77 -1.90
C SER A 63 4.38 -30.05 -2.73
N SER A 64 3.13 -30.49 -2.93
CA SER A 64 2.83 -31.63 -3.81
C SER A 64 1.39 -31.62 -4.30
N SER A 65 1.13 -32.34 -5.41
CA SER A 65 -0.23 -32.62 -5.86
C SER A 65 -1.07 -33.41 -4.84
N ALA A 66 -0.44 -34.25 -4.02
CA ALA A 66 -1.11 -34.98 -2.95
C ALA A 66 -1.61 -34.04 -1.84
N SER A 67 -0.84 -33.00 -1.49
CA SER A 67 -1.22 -31.98 -0.50
C SER A 67 -2.45 -31.18 -0.96
N LEU A 68 -2.46 -30.74 -2.23
CA LEU A 68 -3.59 -30.02 -2.82
C LEU A 68 -4.83 -30.91 -3.02
N ALA A 69 -4.65 -32.17 -3.42
CA ALA A 69 -5.74 -33.14 -3.48
C ALA A 69 -6.31 -33.46 -2.08
N ALA A 70 -5.48 -33.51 -1.05
CA ALA A 70 -5.94 -33.65 0.34
C ALA A 70 -6.82 -32.48 0.76
N TYR A 71 -6.47 -31.23 0.40
CA TYR A 71 -7.32 -30.06 0.63
C TYR A 71 -8.70 -30.23 -0.02
N ILE A 72 -8.78 -30.59 -1.32
CA ILE A 72 -10.06 -30.84 -2.01
C ILE A 72 -10.87 -31.91 -1.27
N ASN A 73 -10.23 -33.01 -0.87
CA ASN A 73 -10.88 -34.07 -0.10
C ASN A 73 -11.49 -33.57 1.22
N THR A 74 -10.88 -32.61 1.95
CA THR A 74 -11.48 -32.05 3.18
C THR A 74 -12.82 -31.36 2.93
N LEU A 75 -13.03 -30.78 1.75
CA LEU A 75 -14.28 -30.11 1.38
C LEU A 75 -15.41 -31.15 1.21
N THR A 76 -15.10 -32.31 0.60
CA THR A 76 -16.07 -33.41 0.42
C THR A 76 -16.63 -33.91 1.74
N TYR A 77 -15.80 -34.01 2.79
CA TYR A 77 -16.26 -34.43 4.11
C TYR A 77 -17.11 -33.37 4.82
N ARG A 78 -16.89 -32.07 4.55
CA ARG A 78 -17.65 -30.97 5.16
C ARG A 78 -19.10 -30.86 4.67
N GLU A 79 -19.44 -31.36 3.47
CA GLU A 79 -20.85 -31.38 3.01
C GLU A 79 -21.77 -32.32 3.83
N HIS A 80 -21.24 -33.20 4.70
CA HIS A 80 -22.00 -34.28 5.35
C HIS A 80 -22.94 -33.86 6.51
N GLY A 81 -23.50 -32.64 6.45
CA GLY A 81 -24.65 -32.25 7.26
C GLY A 81 -25.94 -32.97 6.82
N GLN A 82 -26.97 -33.00 7.69
CA GLN A 82 -28.20 -33.78 7.49
C GLN A 82 -29.12 -33.33 6.33
N ALA A 83 -28.67 -32.40 5.47
CA ALA A 83 -29.47 -31.79 4.41
C ALA A 83 -28.72 -31.54 3.07
N ALA A 84 -27.62 -32.25 2.81
CA ALA A 84 -26.84 -32.10 1.57
C ALA A 84 -27.67 -32.41 0.30
N GLN A 85 -28.04 -31.37 -0.44
CA GLN A 85 -28.75 -31.50 -1.73
C GLN A 85 -27.80 -31.59 -2.95
N THR A 86 -26.50 -31.50 -2.68
CA THR A 86 -25.38 -31.60 -3.63
C THR A 86 -24.39 -32.65 -3.15
N LYS A 87 -23.54 -33.11 -4.08
CA LYS A 87 -22.32 -33.85 -3.80
C LYS A 87 -21.25 -33.42 -4.80
N ILE A 88 -20.06 -33.08 -4.32
CA ILE A 88 -18.87 -32.85 -5.17
C ILE A 88 -18.53 -34.14 -5.94
N SER A 89 -18.42 -34.05 -7.26
CA SER A 89 -17.99 -35.11 -8.17
C SER A 89 -16.55 -34.91 -8.66
N GLU A 90 -16.16 -33.67 -8.93
CA GLU A 90 -14.80 -33.30 -9.38
C GLU A 90 -14.34 -32.01 -8.70
N GLY A 91 -13.04 -31.79 -8.63
CA GLY A 91 -12.45 -30.55 -8.14
C GLY A 91 -11.11 -30.24 -8.80
N LEU A 92 -10.84 -28.96 -9.02
CA LEU A 92 -9.63 -28.45 -9.65
C LEU A 92 -8.99 -27.39 -8.74
N TYR A 93 -7.77 -27.63 -8.28
CA TYR A 93 -6.96 -26.64 -7.57
C TYR A 93 -5.95 -26.04 -8.54
N CYS A 94 -5.90 -24.71 -8.66
CA CYS A 94 -4.94 -23.98 -9.50
C CYS A 94 -4.05 -23.06 -8.65
N CYS A 95 -2.74 -23.29 -8.69
CA CYS A 95 -1.71 -22.58 -7.92
C CYS A 95 -0.68 -21.97 -8.87
N TYR A 96 -0.51 -20.63 -8.85
CA TYR A 96 0.42 -19.97 -9.77
C TYR A 96 1.87 -20.10 -9.31
N ASN A 97 2.79 -20.28 -10.26
CA ASN A 97 4.24 -20.24 -10.08
C ASN A 97 4.79 -19.01 -10.82
N ALA A 98 5.26 -18.02 -10.06
CA ALA A 98 5.80 -16.78 -10.61
C ALA A 98 7.24 -16.89 -11.13
N PHE A 99 8.03 -17.87 -10.66
CA PHE A 99 9.39 -18.11 -11.18
C PHE A 99 9.37 -18.61 -12.63
N SER A 100 8.50 -19.58 -12.92
CA SER A 100 8.39 -20.20 -14.26
C SER A 100 7.21 -19.67 -15.10
N ARG A 101 6.34 -18.83 -14.52
CA ARG A 101 5.09 -18.31 -15.12
C ARG A 101 4.16 -19.42 -15.63
N LEU A 102 3.86 -20.36 -14.74
CA LEU A 102 3.00 -21.51 -14.99
C LEU A 102 1.91 -21.60 -13.92
N ASP A 103 0.69 -21.94 -14.30
CA ASP A 103 -0.39 -22.27 -13.37
C ASP A 103 -0.41 -23.78 -13.14
N MET A 104 0.04 -24.23 -11.96
CA MET A 104 0.03 -25.64 -11.57
C MET A 104 -1.41 -26.05 -11.25
N ARG A 105 -1.90 -27.11 -11.91
CA ARG A 105 -3.28 -27.58 -11.76
C ARG A 105 -3.33 -29.01 -11.26
N VAL A 106 -4.14 -29.25 -10.23
CA VAL A 106 -4.42 -30.58 -9.67
C VAL A 106 -5.90 -30.85 -9.83
N HIS A 107 -6.22 -31.80 -10.70
CA HIS A 107 -7.58 -32.25 -10.97
C HIS A 107 -7.88 -33.54 -10.18
N VAL A 108 -9.00 -33.57 -9.47
CA VAL A 108 -9.41 -34.68 -8.60
C VAL A 108 -10.82 -35.13 -8.99
N THR A 109 -10.93 -36.29 -9.64
CA THR A 109 -12.22 -36.93 -9.94
C THR A 109 -12.57 -37.90 -8.82
N ILE A 110 -13.77 -37.79 -8.25
CA ILE A 110 -14.20 -38.55 -7.06
C ILE A 110 -15.11 -39.73 -7.49
N PRO A 111 -14.76 -40.99 -7.18
CA PRO A 111 -13.67 -41.42 -6.30
C PRO A 111 -12.38 -41.82 -7.05
N GLY A 112 -11.26 -41.20 -6.68
CA GLY A 112 -9.94 -41.84 -6.68
C GLY A 112 -8.93 -41.47 -7.76
N THR A 113 -9.25 -40.62 -8.73
CA THR A 113 -8.27 -40.17 -9.74
C THR A 113 -7.72 -38.80 -9.36
N VAL A 114 -6.39 -38.66 -9.33
CA VAL A 114 -5.68 -37.38 -9.20
C VAL A 114 -4.75 -37.21 -10.40
N GLU A 115 -4.98 -36.18 -11.20
CA GLU A 115 -4.11 -35.76 -12.30
C GLU A 115 -3.43 -34.43 -11.92
N SER A 116 -2.14 -34.28 -12.24
CA SER A 116 -1.42 -33.03 -12.01
C SER A 116 -0.60 -32.61 -13.22
N TYR A 117 -0.88 -31.42 -13.72
CA TYR A 117 -0.23 -30.78 -14.87
C TYR A 117 0.03 -29.31 -14.57
N CYS A 118 0.69 -28.61 -15.47
CA CYS A 118 0.80 -27.15 -15.43
C CYS A 118 0.34 -26.55 -16.76
N VAL A 119 -0.11 -25.30 -16.72
CA VAL A 119 -0.62 -24.55 -17.86
C VAL A 119 0.23 -23.29 -18.02
N ASP A 120 0.62 -22.96 -19.25
CA ASP A 120 1.40 -21.74 -19.54
C ASP A 120 0.51 -20.56 -19.99
N GLU A 121 1.14 -19.42 -20.27
CA GLU A 121 0.51 -18.18 -20.78
C GLU A 121 -0.30 -18.36 -22.09
N ARG A 122 -0.26 -19.53 -22.75
CA ARG A 122 -1.01 -19.86 -23.98
C ARG A 122 -2.15 -20.86 -23.74
N GLY A 123 -2.26 -21.43 -22.54
CA GLY A 123 -3.17 -22.53 -22.25
C GLY A 123 -2.59 -23.93 -22.52
N ASP A 124 -1.34 -24.05 -22.97
CA ASP A 124 -0.75 -25.35 -23.31
C ASP A 124 -0.47 -26.18 -22.04
N LYS A 125 -0.99 -27.42 -22.00
CA LYS A 125 -0.74 -28.36 -20.89
C LYS A 125 0.67 -28.94 -20.95
N ARG A 126 1.41 -28.78 -19.85
CA ARG A 126 2.77 -29.31 -19.63
C ARG A 126 2.82 -30.22 -18.40
N LYS A 127 3.88 -31.03 -18.28
CA LYS A 127 4.08 -31.93 -17.13
C LYS A 127 4.60 -31.14 -15.92
N ALA A 128 3.92 -31.27 -14.78
CA ALA A 128 4.46 -30.82 -13.49
C ALA A 128 5.69 -31.66 -13.08
N THR A 129 6.81 -30.99 -12.76
CA THR A 129 8.04 -31.60 -12.24
C THR A 129 8.27 -31.19 -10.78
N ASP A 130 9.17 -31.90 -10.09
CA ASP A 130 9.43 -31.67 -8.67
C ASP A 130 10.06 -30.28 -8.43
N ASP A 131 10.89 -29.79 -9.35
CA ASP A 131 11.43 -28.42 -9.33
C ASP A 131 10.32 -27.36 -9.42
N LEU A 132 9.31 -27.59 -10.27
CA LEU A 132 8.15 -26.71 -10.39
C LEU A 132 7.28 -26.75 -9.12
N TRP A 133 7.19 -27.89 -8.43
CA TRP A 133 6.52 -27.96 -7.12
C TRP A 133 7.28 -27.19 -6.03
N LEU A 134 8.62 -27.22 -6.03
CA LEU A 134 9.44 -26.44 -5.10
C LEU A 134 9.25 -24.93 -5.30
N GLU A 135 9.28 -24.46 -6.55
CA GLU A 135 9.00 -23.07 -6.93
C GLU A 135 7.57 -22.66 -6.52
N THR A 136 6.57 -23.50 -6.82
CA THR A 136 5.16 -23.24 -6.53
C THR A 136 4.88 -23.18 -5.03
N TYR A 137 5.48 -24.07 -4.24
CA TYR A 137 5.43 -24.04 -2.79
C TYR A 137 5.97 -22.71 -2.24
N LEU A 138 7.13 -22.27 -2.70
CA LEU A 138 7.70 -20.99 -2.25
C LEU A 138 6.81 -19.81 -2.65
N CYS A 139 6.29 -19.79 -3.88
CA CYS A 139 5.31 -18.79 -4.33
C CYS A 139 4.01 -18.80 -3.49
N SER A 140 3.50 -19.97 -3.09
CA SER A 140 2.25 -20.05 -2.30
C SER A 140 2.41 -19.50 -0.89
N VAL A 141 3.56 -19.74 -0.24
CA VAL A 141 3.89 -19.16 1.08
C VAL A 141 4.04 -17.63 0.96
N LEU A 142 4.76 -17.13 -0.05
CA LEU A 142 4.93 -15.69 -0.28
C LEU A 142 3.59 -15.00 -0.61
N ARG A 143 2.73 -15.62 -1.44
CA ARG A 143 1.36 -15.13 -1.67
C ARG A 143 0.56 -15.09 -0.38
N ALA A 144 0.64 -16.10 0.48
CA ALA A 144 -0.09 -16.10 1.75
C ALA A 144 0.33 -14.92 2.66
N TYR A 145 1.61 -14.58 2.72
CA TYR A 145 2.09 -13.37 3.44
C TYR A 145 1.71 -12.04 2.76
N SER A 146 1.57 -12.02 1.43
CA SER A 146 1.21 -10.83 0.66
C SER A 146 -0.30 -10.54 0.63
N TYR A 147 -1.16 -11.57 0.62
CA TYR A 147 -2.63 -11.43 0.64
C TYR A 147 -3.24 -11.58 2.04
N ALA A 148 -2.42 -11.73 3.08
CA ALA A 148 -2.86 -11.58 4.46
C ALA A 148 -3.33 -10.15 4.75
N ASP A 149 -4.23 -10.01 5.71
CA ASP A 149 -4.78 -8.73 6.14
C ASP A 149 -4.03 -8.23 7.39
N ASP A 150 -3.79 -6.93 7.47
CA ASP A 150 -3.04 -6.27 8.55
C ASP A 150 -3.89 -5.99 9.81
N GLY A 151 -5.16 -6.41 9.81
CA GLY A 151 -6.15 -6.11 10.84
C GLY A 151 -7.14 -5.02 10.40
N SER A 152 -6.81 -4.21 9.38
CA SER A 152 -7.69 -3.13 8.91
C SER A 152 -8.92 -3.60 8.14
N GLY A 153 -8.87 -4.82 7.58
CA GLY A 153 -9.89 -5.36 6.68
C GLY A 153 -9.80 -4.87 5.24
N GLU A 154 -8.85 -4.00 4.89
CA GLU A 154 -8.72 -3.46 3.53
C GLU A 154 -8.32 -4.54 2.50
N THR A 155 -7.56 -5.56 2.91
CA THR A 155 -7.14 -6.67 2.03
C THR A 155 -8.22 -7.76 1.98
N ILE A 156 -8.98 -7.95 3.06
CA ILE A 156 -10.16 -8.82 3.09
C ILE A 156 -11.25 -8.34 2.14
N ARG A 157 -11.56 -7.03 2.10
CA ARG A 157 -12.65 -6.47 1.27
C ARG A 157 -12.39 -6.47 -0.24
N LYS A 158 -11.13 -6.59 -0.70
CA LYS A 158 -10.76 -6.46 -2.13
C LYS A 158 -11.09 -7.66 -3.01
N ILE A 159 -11.17 -8.86 -2.44
CA ILE A 159 -11.40 -10.10 -3.20
C ILE A 159 -12.41 -10.94 -2.43
N MET A 160 -13.56 -11.21 -3.06
CA MET A 160 -14.65 -11.98 -2.47
C MET A 160 -14.25 -13.45 -2.32
N GLY A 161 -14.71 -14.10 -1.24
CA GLY A 161 -14.59 -15.56 -1.08
C GLY A 161 -13.18 -16.13 -0.90
N VAL A 162 -12.19 -15.32 -0.47
CA VAL A 162 -10.82 -15.81 -0.19
C VAL A 162 -10.71 -16.41 1.22
N ARG A 163 -10.42 -17.71 1.30
CA ARG A 163 -10.04 -18.41 2.54
C ARG A 163 -8.53 -18.25 2.78
N ARG A 164 -8.09 -17.65 3.89
CA ARG A 164 -6.67 -17.36 4.15
C ARG A 164 -6.15 -18.23 5.30
N PHE A 165 -5.32 -19.21 4.98
CA PHE A 165 -4.68 -20.13 5.93
C PHE A 165 -3.29 -19.65 6.34
N ASN A 166 -2.79 -20.09 7.50
CA ASN A 166 -1.39 -19.89 7.87
C ASN A 166 -0.50 -20.93 7.14
N PRO A 167 0.43 -20.51 6.25
CA PRO A 167 1.31 -21.43 5.52
C PRO A 167 2.36 -22.14 6.40
N VAL A 168 2.71 -21.57 7.56
CA VAL A 168 3.80 -22.07 8.43
C VAL A 168 3.31 -22.17 9.87
N THR A 169 2.84 -23.36 10.25
CA THR A 169 2.16 -23.63 11.52
C THR A 169 3.05 -24.29 12.58
N ASN A 170 4.26 -24.72 12.22
CA ASN A 170 5.15 -25.47 13.09
C ASN A 170 6.61 -25.46 12.59
N THR A 171 7.55 -25.99 13.37
CA THR A 171 8.98 -26.00 13.03
C THR A 171 9.34 -26.90 11.85
N GLU A 172 8.56 -27.95 11.54
CA GLU A 172 8.81 -28.78 10.35
C GLU A 172 8.43 -28.01 9.07
N THR A 173 7.30 -27.30 9.09
CA THR A 173 6.92 -26.41 7.97
C THR A 173 7.85 -25.20 7.85
N GLU A 174 8.41 -24.67 8.95
CA GLU A 174 9.50 -23.70 8.92
C GLU A 174 10.73 -24.27 8.20
N HIS A 175 11.22 -25.46 8.59
CA HIS A 175 12.39 -26.07 7.96
C HIS A 175 12.16 -26.36 6.46
N ARG A 176 10.94 -26.75 6.05
CA ARG A 176 10.59 -26.90 4.63
C ARG A 176 10.61 -25.56 3.88
N PHE A 177 9.98 -24.52 4.43
CA PHE A 177 9.96 -23.17 3.85
C PHE A 177 11.37 -22.58 3.70
N LEU A 178 12.18 -22.60 4.76
CA LEU A 178 13.52 -22.03 4.74
C LEU A 178 14.48 -22.79 3.80
N ASN A 179 14.32 -24.10 3.65
CA ASN A 179 15.10 -24.90 2.69
C ASN A 179 14.72 -24.56 1.23
N ALA A 180 13.42 -24.42 0.92
CA ALA A 180 12.98 -23.96 -0.40
C ALA A 180 13.49 -22.54 -0.71
N ALA A 181 13.48 -21.65 0.30
CA ALA A 181 14.04 -20.30 0.19
C ALA A 181 15.57 -20.32 -0.03
N GLU A 182 16.32 -21.17 0.67
CA GLU A 182 17.77 -21.34 0.52
C GLU A 182 18.15 -21.80 -0.90
N GLN A 183 17.40 -22.75 -1.48
CA GLN A 183 17.65 -23.26 -2.84
C GLN A 183 17.29 -22.26 -3.95
N LEU A 184 16.23 -21.46 -3.77
CA LEU A 184 15.73 -20.54 -4.80
C LEU A 184 16.20 -19.09 -4.61
N PHE A 185 17.00 -18.80 -3.58
CA PHE A 185 17.39 -17.44 -3.16
C PHE A 185 17.90 -16.56 -4.31
N PHE A 186 18.91 -17.02 -5.05
CA PHE A 186 19.54 -16.27 -6.15
C PHE A 186 18.68 -16.18 -7.43
N ARG A 187 17.47 -16.74 -7.41
CA ARG A 187 16.41 -16.52 -8.40
C ARG A 187 15.29 -15.62 -7.87
N GLY A 188 15.30 -15.22 -6.60
CA GLY A 188 14.23 -14.46 -5.94
C GLY A 188 13.87 -13.14 -6.63
N TRP A 189 14.83 -12.50 -7.32
CA TRP A 189 14.59 -11.30 -8.15
C TRP A 189 13.61 -11.54 -9.31
N GLN A 190 13.44 -12.79 -9.77
CA GLN A 190 12.50 -13.16 -10.83
C GLN A 190 11.03 -12.98 -10.40
N LEU A 191 10.76 -12.89 -9.10
CA LEU A 191 9.41 -12.75 -8.52
C LEU A 191 8.86 -11.31 -8.58
N GLY A 192 9.71 -10.32 -8.82
CA GLY A 192 9.39 -8.90 -8.62
C GLY A 192 9.78 -8.37 -7.24
N SER A 193 9.38 -7.13 -6.94
CA SER A 193 9.70 -6.40 -5.71
C SER A 193 8.55 -5.48 -5.28
N ASP A 194 8.58 -4.98 -4.04
CA ASP A 194 7.64 -3.95 -3.60
C ASP A 194 7.71 -2.69 -4.47
N SER A 195 6.55 -2.05 -4.66
CA SER A 195 6.29 -0.81 -5.45
C SER A 195 7.11 0.46 -5.09
N VAL A 196 8.12 0.34 -4.24
CA VAL A 196 9.06 1.39 -3.82
C VAL A 196 10.51 1.09 -4.22
N VAL A 197 10.76 -0.10 -4.77
CA VAL A 197 12.03 -0.53 -5.38
C VAL A 197 11.86 -0.47 -6.89
N GLN A 198 12.82 0.14 -7.60
CA GLN A 198 12.77 0.26 -9.06
C GLN A 198 13.20 -1.03 -9.76
N VAL A 199 14.31 -1.63 -9.29
CA VAL A 199 14.93 -2.80 -9.92
C VAL A 199 15.06 -3.94 -8.90
N PRO A 200 14.30 -5.05 -9.08
CA PRO A 200 14.47 -6.24 -8.25
C PRO A 200 15.91 -6.76 -8.32
N ASN A 201 16.52 -7.01 -7.16
CA ASN A 201 17.88 -7.56 -7.05
C ASN A 201 17.91 -8.69 -6.01
N ASN A 202 19.08 -9.25 -5.69
CA ASN A 202 19.21 -10.39 -4.79
C ASN A 202 18.70 -10.12 -3.36
N VAL A 203 18.75 -8.87 -2.90
CA VAL A 203 18.38 -8.46 -1.53
C VAL A 203 17.07 -7.69 -1.44
N SER A 204 16.61 -7.10 -2.55
CA SER A 204 15.37 -6.32 -2.67
C SER A 204 14.41 -6.98 -3.65
N ASN A 205 13.63 -7.96 -3.18
CA ASN A 205 12.63 -8.69 -3.96
C ASN A 205 11.54 -9.29 -3.03
N HIS A 206 10.47 -9.86 -3.60
CA HIS A 206 9.37 -10.42 -2.81
C HIS A 206 9.75 -11.61 -1.91
N LEU A 207 10.77 -12.39 -2.26
CA LEU A 207 11.27 -13.47 -1.40
C LEU A 207 11.98 -12.88 -0.17
N THR A 208 12.82 -11.87 -0.33
CA THR A 208 13.53 -11.26 0.80
C THR A 208 12.62 -10.43 1.69
N ALA A 209 11.66 -9.70 1.12
CA ALA A 209 10.60 -9.02 1.86
C ALA A 209 9.74 -10.01 2.65
N GLY A 210 9.32 -11.13 2.02
CA GLY A 210 8.56 -12.20 2.67
C GLY A 210 9.32 -12.88 3.81
N LEU A 211 10.61 -13.16 3.62
CA LEU A 211 11.49 -13.72 4.66
C LEU A 211 11.64 -12.76 5.85
N LEU A 212 11.91 -11.47 5.61
CA LEU A 212 12.00 -10.47 6.67
C LEU A 212 10.67 -10.33 7.43
N LYS A 213 9.52 -10.31 6.74
CA LYS A 213 8.20 -10.29 7.36
C LYS A 213 7.91 -11.57 8.17
N TYR A 214 8.33 -12.74 7.69
CA TYR A 214 8.24 -14.00 8.41
C TYR A 214 9.04 -13.95 9.73
N PHE A 215 10.30 -13.51 9.70
CA PHE A 215 11.12 -13.41 10.91
C PHE A 215 10.60 -12.33 11.88
N GLN A 216 10.12 -11.18 11.38
CA GLN A 216 9.48 -10.15 12.20
C GLN A 216 8.23 -10.66 12.92
N THR A 217 7.39 -11.39 12.22
CA THR A 217 6.13 -11.92 12.75
C THR A 217 6.40 -12.99 13.81
N THR A 218 7.21 -13.99 13.48
CA THR A 218 7.40 -15.20 14.30
C THR A 218 8.46 -15.05 15.40
N GLY A 219 9.35 -14.06 15.31
CA GLY A 219 10.49 -13.91 16.24
C GLY A 219 11.61 -14.94 16.02
N ARG A 220 11.58 -15.70 14.92
CA ARG A 220 12.52 -16.78 14.60
C ARG A 220 13.87 -16.26 14.08
N TYR A 221 14.42 -15.24 14.74
CA TYR A 221 15.63 -14.54 14.31
C TYR A 221 16.85 -15.47 14.20
N ALA A 222 17.01 -16.42 15.12
CA ALA A 222 18.06 -17.44 15.03
C ALA A 222 17.97 -18.29 13.75
N SER A 223 16.77 -18.61 13.27
CA SER A 223 16.58 -19.29 11.97
C SER A 223 17.04 -18.41 10.81
N GLY A 224 16.72 -17.12 10.84
CA GLY A 224 17.09 -16.14 9.81
C GLY A 224 18.58 -15.81 9.78
N ILE A 225 19.23 -15.69 10.94
CA ILE A 225 20.68 -15.51 11.06
C ILE A 225 21.40 -16.70 10.44
N ASN A 226 21.03 -17.93 10.78
CA ASN A 226 21.62 -19.14 10.19
C ASN A 226 21.39 -19.26 8.67
N LEU A 227 20.25 -18.79 8.15
CA LEU A 227 19.99 -18.74 6.70
C LEU A 227 20.88 -17.71 6.00
N PHE A 228 20.93 -16.47 6.51
CA PHE A 228 21.65 -15.39 5.84
C PHE A 228 23.18 -15.45 6.03
N GLU A 229 23.69 -16.06 7.10
CA GLU A 229 25.12 -16.42 7.23
C GLU A 229 25.57 -17.34 6.08
N LYS A 230 24.87 -18.47 5.85
CA LYS A 230 25.15 -19.40 4.73
C LYS A 230 25.14 -18.73 3.36
N LEU A 231 24.21 -17.79 3.15
CA LEU A 231 23.99 -17.11 1.88
C LEU A 231 25.02 -15.97 1.66
N ARG A 232 25.51 -15.34 2.74
CA ARG A 232 26.58 -14.32 2.66
C ARG A 232 27.87 -14.89 2.07
N ASP A 233 28.21 -16.13 2.40
CA ASP A 233 29.40 -16.82 1.85
C ASP A 233 29.35 -17.02 0.32
N GLN A 234 28.16 -16.87 -0.30
CA GLN A 234 27.97 -16.87 -1.76
C GLN A 234 27.82 -15.46 -2.35
N ASN A 235 27.26 -14.50 -1.60
CA ASN A 235 27.15 -13.11 -2.01
C ASN A 235 27.15 -12.13 -0.82
N VAL A 236 28.13 -11.22 -0.81
CA VAL A 236 28.34 -10.22 0.24
C VAL A 236 27.14 -9.28 0.43
N GLU A 237 26.35 -9.00 -0.63
CA GLU A 237 25.12 -8.18 -0.59
C GLU A 237 24.16 -8.63 0.54
N VAL A 238 24.07 -9.95 0.78
CA VAL A 238 23.19 -10.58 1.77
C VAL A 238 23.50 -10.15 3.22
N SER A 239 24.69 -9.58 3.46
CA SER A 239 25.04 -8.95 4.75
C SER A 239 24.03 -7.88 5.18
N SER A 240 23.37 -7.21 4.23
CA SER A 240 22.28 -6.26 4.51
C SER A 240 21.05 -6.93 5.15
N LEU A 241 20.65 -8.11 4.68
CA LEU A 241 19.53 -8.89 5.22
C LEU A 241 19.89 -9.51 6.57
N LEU A 242 21.10 -10.06 6.69
CA LEU A 242 21.64 -10.58 7.94
C LEU A 242 21.64 -9.50 9.03
N ALA A 243 22.12 -8.30 8.73
CA ALA A 243 22.13 -7.20 9.67
C ALA A 243 20.72 -6.72 10.07
N LYS A 244 19.75 -6.70 9.13
CA LYS A 244 18.34 -6.44 9.45
C LYS A 244 17.80 -7.45 10.47
N VAL A 245 18.02 -8.76 10.26
CA VAL A 245 17.58 -9.79 11.22
C VAL A 245 18.31 -9.68 12.57
N LEU A 246 19.61 -9.39 12.58
CA LEU A 246 20.37 -9.17 13.82
C LEU A 246 19.81 -7.97 14.62
N PHE A 247 19.48 -6.86 13.95
CA PHE A 247 18.84 -5.71 14.59
C PHE A 247 17.44 -6.05 15.13
N MET A 248 16.65 -6.85 14.41
CA MET A 248 15.33 -7.31 14.87
C MET A 248 15.43 -8.28 16.08
N GLY A 249 16.54 -9.02 16.18
CA GLY A 249 16.90 -9.86 17.33
C GLY A 249 17.56 -9.11 18.50
N ASN A 250 17.77 -7.80 18.40
CA ASN A 250 18.54 -6.96 19.35
C ASN A 250 20.06 -7.26 19.42
N GLU A 251 20.62 -8.00 18.47
CA GLU A 251 22.07 -8.30 18.36
C GLU A 251 22.82 -7.17 17.64
N GLU A 252 22.61 -5.93 18.10
CA GLU A 252 23.02 -4.70 17.41
C GLU A 252 24.53 -4.59 17.15
N VAL A 253 25.34 -5.07 18.09
CA VAL A 253 26.81 -5.00 18.01
C VAL A 253 27.33 -5.88 16.88
N GLU A 254 26.78 -7.08 16.70
CA GLU A 254 27.17 -7.97 15.60
C GLU A 254 26.58 -7.50 14.26
N GLY A 255 25.33 -6.98 14.24
CA GLY A 255 24.75 -6.37 13.04
C GLY A 255 25.60 -5.21 12.49
N VAL A 256 26.09 -4.32 13.37
CA VAL A 256 27.01 -3.23 12.97
C VAL A 256 28.36 -3.77 12.50
N ARG A 257 28.91 -4.82 13.13
CA ARG A 257 30.17 -5.46 12.70
C ARG A 257 30.04 -6.12 11.33
N VAL A 258 28.96 -6.83 11.06
CA VAL A 258 28.65 -7.45 9.77
C VAL A 258 28.61 -6.40 8.67
N LEU A 259 27.86 -5.30 8.85
CA LEU A 259 27.84 -4.19 7.89
C LEU A 259 29.22 -3.53 7.73
N HIS A 260 29.98 -3.35 8.83
CA HIS A 260 31.32 -2.76 8.78
C HIS A 260 32.37 -3.65 8.10
N GLN A 261 32.20 -4.97 8.11
CA GLN A 261 33.03 -5.88 7.31
C GLN A 261 32.62 -5.85 5.85
N ALA A 262 31.33 -6.05 5.56
CA ALA A 262 30.81 -6.09 4.19
C ALA A 262 31.07 -4.78 3.42
N LEU A 263 30.93 -3.62 4.06
CA LEU A 263 31.24 -2.30 3.46
C LEU A 263 32.75 -2.01 3.29
N LYS A 264 33.66 -2.88 3.74
CA LYS A 264 35.08 -2.84 3.32
C LYS A 264 35.30 -3.57 2.00
N GLU A 265 34.46 -4.56 1.71
CA GLU A 265 34.51 -5.40 0.52
C GLU A 265 33.69 -4.76 -0.63
N SER A 266 32.52 -4.19 -0.31
CA SER A 266 31.69 -3.38 -1.21
C SER A 266 31.34 -2.00 -0.59
N PRO A 267 32.20 -0.97 -0.71
CA PRO A 267 32.00 0.32 -0.04
C PRO A 267 30.86 1.20 -0.56
N MET A 268 30.21 0.79 -1.66
CA MET A 268 29.13 1.52 -2.33
C MET A 268 27.85 0.68 -2.46
N ASP A 269 27.66 -0.33 -1.61
CA ASP A 269 26.37 -1.04 -1.55
C ASP A 269 25.29 -0.13 -0.92
N TYR A 270 24.32 0.30 -1.74
CA TYR A 270 23.30 1.24 -1.31
C TYR A 270 22.36 0.67 -0.24
N VAL A 271 22.15 -0.65 -0.21
CA VAL A 271 21.21 -1.33 0.70
C VAL A 271 21.83 -1.47 2.09
N MET A 272 23.12 -1.79 2.18
CA MET A 272 23.89 -1.76 3.44
C MET A 272 24.00 -0.34 4.00
N LEU A 273 24.25 0.65 3.15
CA LEU A 273 24.32 2.06 3.54
C LEU A 273 22.96 2.59 4.04
N ASP A 274 21.86 2.23 3.37
CA ASP A 274 20.49 2.53 3.82
C ASP A 274 20.18 1.84 5.16
N THR A 275 20.58 0.58 5.31
CA THR A 275 20.40 -0.19 6.56
C THR A 275 21.16 0.44 7.73
N GLN A 276 22.36 1.00 7.49
CA GLN A 276 23.07 1.81 8.49
C GLN A 276 22.37 3.13 8.78
N ALA A 277 21.90 3.85 7.76
CA ALA A 277 21.20 5.12 7.94
C ALA A 277 19.89 4.94 8.74
N GLU A 278 19.10 3.88 8.46
CA GLU A 278 17.89 3.54 9.23
C GLU A 278 18.20 3.25 10.69
N PHE A 279 19.23 2.42 10.96
CA PHE A 279 19.63 2.08 12.31
C PHE A 279 20.07 3.33 13.10
N LEU A 280 20.90 4.18 12.49
CA LEU A 280 21.37 5.42 13.10
C LEU A 280 20.22 6.42 13.34
N LEU A 281 19.26 6.53 12.43
CA LEU A 281 18.06 7.37 12.57
C LEU A 281 17.19 6.91 13.75
N LYS A 282 16.90 5.60 13.86
CA LYS A 282 16.18 5.01 15.00
C LYS A 282 16.93 5.20 16.32
N LYS A 283 18.27 5.17 16.30
CA LYS A 283 19.13 5.47 17.47
C LYS A 283 19.24 6.95 17.79
N ALA A 284 19.00 7.86 16.84
CA ALA A 284 18.90 9.29 17.10
C ALA A 284 17.56 9.65 17.78
N GLN A 285 16.45 9.06 17.32
CA GLN A 285 15.12 9.22 17.92
C GLN A 285 15.06 8.72 19.39
N THR A 286 15.90 7.74 19.74
CA THR A 286 16.01 7.17 21.10
C THR A 286 17.22 7.69 21.89
N ALA A 287 17.84 8.79 21.47
CA ALA A 287 18.97 9.41 22.18
C ALA A 287 18.52 10.15 23.46
N THR A 288 19.24 9.97 24.57
CA THR A 288 18.94 10.60 25.87
C THR A 288 19.51 11.99 26.04
N THR A 289 20.46 12.41 25.19
CA THR A 289 21.05 13.75 25.20
C THR A 289 21.08 14.34 23.77
N PRO A 290 20.93 15.67 23.60
CA PRO A 290 20.84 16.28 22.28
C PRO A 290 22.13 16.14 21.46
N GLU A 291 23.29 16.10 22.11
CA GLU A 291 24.59 15.91 21.45
C GLU A 291 24.68 14.51 20.82
N GLN A 292 24.13 13.49 21.49
CA GLN A 292 24.03 12.13 20.93
C GLN A 292 22.99 12.05 19.79
N LYS A 293 21.92 12.86 19.82
CA LYS A 293 20.99 13.00 18.68
C LYS A 293 21.74 13.57 17.48
N GLU A 294 22.44 14.70 17.66
CA GLU A 294 23.19 15.39 16.59
C GLU A 294 24.29 14.50 15.99
N GLU A 295 25.12 13.86 16.82
CA GLU A 295 26.18 12.95 16.35
C GLU A 295 25.61 11.80 15.52
N ARG A 296 24.54 11.14 16.00
CA ARG A 296 23.90 10.01 15.29
C ARG A 296 23.26 10.45 13.98
N LEU A 297 22.62 11.62 13.94
CA LEU A 297 22.07 12.17 12.71
C LEU A 297 23.15 12.56 11.70
N ARG A 298 24.27 13.14 12.16
CA ARG A 298 25.41 13.46 11.30
C ARG A 298 26.05 12.21 10.69
N LEU A 299 26.10 11.11 11.45
CA LEU A 299 26.52 9.80 10.93
C LEU A 299 25.48 9.22 9.96
N ALA A 300 24.19 9.29 10.28
CA ALA A 300 23.10 8.84 9.40
C ALA A 300 23.12 9.58 8.05
N LEU A 301 23.34 10.89 8.07
CA LEU A 301 23.46 11.73 6.89
C LEU A 301 24.62 11.27 5.99
N GLY A 302 25.79 11.00 6.56
CA GLY A 302 26.96 10.49 5.84
C GLY A 302 26.79 9.08 5.26
N CYS A 303 25.84 8.28 5.77
CA CYS A 303 25.43 7.00 5.20
C CYS A 303 24.38 7.18 4.10
N ALA A 304 23.36 8.01 4.34
CA ALA A 304 22.26 8.26 3.40
C ALA A 304 22.74 8.97 2.12
N ASP A 305 23.55 10.02 2.23
CA ASP A 305 24.17 10.73 1.11
C ASP A 305 24.93 9.77 0.17
N ARG A 306 25.73 8.86 0.75
CA ARG A 306 26.45 7.82 -0.01
C ARG A 306 25.51 6.79 -0.63
N SER A 307 24.43 6.41 0.05
CA SER A 307 23.41 5.51 -0.51
C SER A 307 22.74 6.15 -1.73
N THR A 308 22.39 7.44 -1.66
CA THR A 308 21.85 8.22 -2.78
C THR A 308 22.84 8.38 -3.93
N ILE A 309 24.13 8.59 -3.65
CA ILE A 309 25.18 8.62 -4.68
C ILE A 309 25.38 7.24 -5.34
N ALA A 310 25.24 6.15 -4.58
CA ALA A 310 25.38 4.78 -5.09
C ALA A 310 24.19 4.31 -5.93
N ALA A 311 22.96 4.66 -5.53
CA ALA A 311 21.72 4.33 -6.25
C ALA A 311 20.81 5.57 -6.37
N PRO A 312 21.11 6.51 -7.28
CA PRO A 312 20.34 7.74 -7.45
C PRO A 312 19.02 7.54 -8.19
N SER A 313 18.75 6.37 -8.77
CA SER A 313 17.47 6.06 -9.42
C SER A 313 16.46 5.37 -8.50
N GLU A 314 16.88 4.91 -7.32
CA GLU A 314 16.04 4.20 -6.34
C GLU A 314 15.36 5.17 -5.37
N PHE A 315 14.04 5.07 -5.21
CA PHE A 315 13.26 5.99 -4.35
C PHE A 315 13.71 5.95 -2.88
N GLY A 316 14.02 4.75 -2.37
CA GLY A 316 14.32 4.53 -0.95
C GLY A 316 15.52 5.34 -0.44
N THR A 317 16.54 5.57 -1.27
CA THR A 317 17.77 6.28 -0.86
C THR A 317 17.48 7.76 -0.63
N TRP A 318 16.81 8.41 -1.58
CA TRP A 318 16.34 9.80 -1.46
C TRP A 318 15.32 9.97 -0.33
N ALA A 319 14.37 9.04 -0.19
CA ALA A 319 13.40 9.07 0.90
C ALA A 319 14.07 8.97 2.28
N ARG A 320 15.11 8.14 2.43
CA ARG A 320 15.91 8.07 3.66
C ARG A 320 16.67 9.36 3.92
N LEU A 321 17.30 9.93 2.89
CA LEU A 321 18.04 11.19 3.01
C LEU A 321 17.12 12.34 3.44
N ALA A 322 15.91 12.42 2.88
CA ALA A 322 14.88 13.37 3.30
C ALA A 322 14.46 13.15 4.77
N GLN A 323 14.22 11.91 5.20
CA GLN A 323 13.91 11.58 6.61
C GLN A 323 15.03 12.02 7.58
N VAL A 324 16.31 11.88 7.19
CA VAL A 324 17.43 12.36 8.01
C VAL A 324 17.42 13.89 8.13
N TYR A 325 17.24 14.63 7.03
CA TYR A 325 17.11 16.10 7.09
C TYR A 325 15.89 16.56 7.91
N VAL A 326 14.74 15.86 7.82
CA VAL A 326 13.53 16.09 8.64
C VAL A 326 13.75 15.81 10.14
N ALA A 327 14.68 14.92 10.48
CA ALA A 327 15.09 14.64 11.87
C ALA A 327 16.20 15.59 12.38
N MET A 328 16.98 16.18 11.47
CA MET A 328 17.93 17.27 11.72
C MET A 328 17.29 18.66 11.75
N GLU A 329 16.00 18.77 11.43
CA GLU A 329 15.23 20.02 11.40
C GLU A 329 15.74 21.01 10.32
N ASP A 330 16.36 20.48 9.26
CA ASP A 330 16.82 21.19 8.07
C ASP A 330 15.77 21.07 6.95
N TRP A 331 14.78 21.96 7.01
CA TRP A 331 13.58 21.90 6.17
C TRP A 331 13.84 22.24 4.70
N GLU A 332 14.84 23.09 4.43
CA GLU A 332 15.18 23.52 3.07
C GLU A 332 15.86 22.38 2.29
N ASN A 333 16.82 21.69 2.91
CA ASN A 333 17.41 20.49 2.29
C ASN A 333 16.42 19.33 2.27
N ALA A 334 15.63 19.11 3.33
CA ALA A 334 14.57 18.08 3.33
C ALA A 334 13.61 18.23 2.14
N LEU A 335 13.09 19.45 1.88
CA LEU A 335 12.18 19.69 0.76
C LEU A 335 12.88 19.57 -0.60
N THR A 336 14.13 20.03 -0.69
CA THR A 336 14.97 19.92 -1.90
C THR A 336 15.22 18.46 -2.29
N ILE A 337 15.56 17.62 -1.32
CA ILE A 337 15.79 16.18 -1.50
C ILE A 337 14.47 15.47 -1.82
N LEU A 338 13.36 15.82 -1.15
CA LEU A 338 12.03 15.27 -1.45
C LEU A 338 11.61 15.55 -2.90
N ASN A 339 11.80 16.77 -3.40
CA ASN A 339 11.55 17.15 -4.80
C ASN A 339 12.47 16.42 -5.80
N SER A 340 13.61 15.88 -5.33
CA SER A 340 14.58 15.14 -6.14
C SER A 340 14.32 13.61 -6.12
N CYS A 341 13.33 13.13 -5.35
CA CYS A 341 12.98 11.71 -5.29
C CYS A 341 12.48 11.17 -6.65
N PRO A 342 13.03 10.05 -7.16
CA PRO A 342 12.48 9.39 -8.34
C PRO A 342 11.17 8.68 -7.99
N MET A 343 10.08 9.03 -8.68
CA MET A 343 8.72 8.55 -8.37
C MET A 343 8.28 7.45 -9.34
N PHE A 344 7.85 6.31 -8.79
CA PHE A 344 7.39 5.15 -9.56
C PHE A 344 5.87 5.05 -9.57
N THR A 345 5.31 4.65 -10.72
CA THR A 345 3.90 4.26 -10.83
C THR A 345 3.64 3.02 -9.98
N TYR A 346 2.74 3.13 -9.02
CA TYR A 346 2.39 2.00 -8.16
C TYR A 346 1.68 0.90 -8.97
N GLN A 347 2.18 -0.34 -8.87
CA GLN A 347 1.58 -1.55 -9.43
C GLN A 347 0.71 -2.22 -8.35
N ASP A 348 -0.57 -2.45 -8.62
CA ASP A 348 -1.44 -3.23 -7.73
C ASP A 348 -1.13 -4.73 -7.81
N LYS A 349 -1.42 -5.45 -6.73
CA LYS A 349 -1.25 -6.91 -6.65
C LYS A 349 -2.20 -7.61 -7.63
N ASP A 350 -1.74 -8.69 -8.26
CA ASP A 350 -2.51 -9.49 -9.22
C ASP A 350 -3.88 -9.95 -8.61
N ALA A 351 -4.97 -9.26 -8.95
CA ALA A 351 -6.31 -9.63 -8.48
C ALA A 351 -6.96 -10.66 -9.43
N PRO A 352 -7.74 -11.63 -8.93
CA PRO A 352 -8.55 -12.50 -9.78
C PRO A 352 -9.52 -11.69 -10.63
N GLN A 353 -9.40 -11.78 -11.95
CA GLN A 353 -10.38 -11.26 -12.90
C GLN A 353 -11.36 -12.41 -13.19
N MET A 354 -12.60 -12.27 -12.73
CA MET A 354 -13.62 -13.33 -12.78
C MET A 354 -14.94 -12.78 -13.35
N PRO A 355 -15.75 -13.62 -14.02
CA PRO A 355 -17.14 -13.30 -14.37
C PRO A 355 -18.00 -12.94 -13.15
N GLU A 356 -19.15 -12.31 -13.38
CA GLU A 356 -20.12 -12.03 -12.32
C GLU A 356 -20.79 -13.33 -11.86
N PRO A 357 -20.67 -13.74 -10.58
CA PRO A 357 -21.18 -15.02 -10.10
C PRO A 357 -22.72 -15.00 -10.02
N LYS A 358 -23.33 -16.09 -10.49
CA LYS A 358 -24.78 -16.30 -10.56
C LYS A 358 -25.47 -16.30 -9.18
N ASP A 359 -24.78 -16.78 -8.17
CA ASP A 359 -25.22 -16.82 -6.77
C ASP A 359 -23.99 -16.80 -5.85
N VAL A 360 -24.12 -16.20 -4.66
CA VAL A 360 -23.02 -15.86 -3.76
C VAL A 360 -23.33 -16.36 -2.36
N HIS A 361 -22.81 -17.53 -2.01
CA HIS A 361 -23.02 -18.13 -0.69
C HIS A 361 -21.85 -17.81 0.24
N LEU A 362 -22.10 -16.94 1.24
CA LEU A 362 -21.12 -16.52 2.24
C LEU A 362 -21.55 -16.97 3.66
N PRO A 363 -21.34 -18.25 4.03
CA PRO A 363 -21.79 -18.80 5.31
C PRO A 363 -20.93 -18.30 6.49
N THR A 364 -21.60 -17.94 7.59
CA THR A 364 -20.93 -17.53 8.83
C THR A 364 -20.59 -18.73 9.71
N LEU A 365 -19.39 -18.74 10.31
CA LEU A 365 -19.03 -19.73 11.32
C LEU A 365 -19.81 -19.47 12.62
N PRO A 366 -20.52 -20.46 13.20
CA PRO A 366 -21.13 -20.33 14.53
C PRO A 366 -20.15 -19.79 15.58
N GLU A 367 -18.91 -20.29 15.56
CA GLU A 367 -17.82 -19.97 16.50
C GLU A 367 -17.32 -18.51 16.38
N THR A 368 -17.74 -17.79 15.34
CA THR A 368 -17.37 -16.38 15.09
C THR A 368 -18.47 -15.40 15.46
N ARG A 369 -19.63 -15.88 15.93
CA ARG A 369 -20.80 -15.04 16.20
C ARG A 369 -20.58 -14.17 17.42
N LEU A 370 -20.66 -12.86 17.23
CA LEU A 370 -20.48 -11.88 18.28
C LEU A 370 -21.32 -10.64 17.97
N ASP A 371 -22.28 -10.32 18.82
CA ASP A 371 -23.33 -9.32 18.53
C ASP A 371 -22.78 -7.92 18.18
N GLU A 372 -21.64 -7.51 18.76
CA GLU A 372 -20.96 -6.25 18.42
C GLU A 372 -20.39 -6.21 16.99
N ILE A 373 -20.16 -7.37 16.36
CA ILE A 373 -19.57 -7.54 15.03
C ILE A 373 -20.63 -7.92 13.98
N ASP A 374 -21.57 -8.79 14.34
CA ASP A 374 -22.66 -9.26 13.48
C ASP A 374 -23.90 -8.36 13.50
N SER A 375 -23.92 -7.26 14.28
CA SER A 375 -24.96 -6.24 14.20
C SER A 375 -24.97 -5.61 12.80
N GLU A 376 -25.92 -6.02 11.95
CA GLU A 376 -26.17 -5.36 10.67
C GLU A 376 -26.45 -3.87 10.90
N PRO A 377 -25.96 -2.97 10.04
CA PRO A 377 -26.40 -1.59 10.08
C PRO A 377 -27.91 -1.55 9.84
N GLU A 378 -28.68 -0.98 10.79
CA GLU A 378 -30.10 -0.74 10.57
C GLU A 378 -30.27 0.00 9.23
N SER A 379 -30.93 -0.61 8.24
CA SER A 379 -30.89 -0.15 6.84
C SER A 379 -31.55 1.22 6.61
N ARG A 380 -32.10 1.82 7.67
CA ARG A 380 -32.56 3.20 7.77
C ARG A 380 -31.41 4.21 7.84
N TYR A 381 -30.22 3.76 8.20
CA TYR A 381 -28.97 4.52 8.35
C TYR A 381 -27.94 4.15 7.28
N SER A 382 -28.39 4.05 6.02
CA SER A 382 -27.55 4.39 4.88
C SER A 382 -27.31 5.91 4.86
N GLU A 383 -26.67 6.44 5.91
CA GLU A 383 -26.41 7.87 6.08
C GLU A 383 -25.52 8.36 4.94
N GLN A 384 -25.92 9.45 4.29
CA GLN A 384 -25.15 10.03 3.19
C GLN A 384 -23.87 10.66 3.74
N VAL A 385 -22.77 9.90 3.69
CA VAL A 385 -21.42 10.37 3.97
C VAL A 385 -21.13 11.61 3.12
N ASP A 386 -20.61 12.67 3.73
CA ASP A 386 -20.26 13.91 3.05
C ASP A 386 -19.32 13.63 1.86
N ALA A 387 -19.72 14.07 0.66
CA ALA A 387 -18.94 13.87 -0.56
C ALA A 387 -17.54 14.50 -0.48
N SER A 388 -17.33 15.52 0.35
CA SER A 388 -16.00 16.10 0.58
C SER A 388 -15.08 15.20 1.42
N LEU A 389 -15.64 14.28 2.22
CA LEU A 389 -14.89 13.26 2.97
C LEU A 389 -14.58 12.02 2.10
N LEU A 390 -15.51 11.60 1.24
CA LEU A 390 -15.29 10.49 0.31
C LEU A 390 -14.21 10.81 -0.75
N ASN A 391 -14.12 12.05 -1.21
CA ASN A 391 -13.21 12.46 -2.29
C ASN A 391 -11.81 12.89 -1.80
N LEU A 392 -11.41 12.56 -0.56
CA LEU A 392 -10.08 12.89 -0.03
C LEU A 392 -8.96 12.10 -0.74
N ARG A 393 -8.32 12.73 -1.73
CA ARG A 393 -7.31 12.12 -2.61
C ARG A 393 -6.14 11.47 -1.85
N ALA A 394 -5.76 12.05 -0.72
CA ALA A 394 -4.69 11.55 0.16
C ALA A 394 -4.91 10.10 0.61
N ALA A 395 -6.16 9.66 0.77
CA ALA A 395 -6.50 8.31 1.18
C ALA A 395 -6.21 7.24 0.11
N VAL A 396 -6.05 7.64 -1.16
CA VAL A 396 -5.85 6.73 -2.31
C VAL A 396 -4.36 6.52 -2.62
N TYR A 397 -3.44 7.33 -2.07
CA TYR A 397 -2.01 7.19 -2.35
C TYR A 397 -1.44 5.85 -1.87
N LYS A 398 -0.65 5.23 -2.75
CA LYS A 398 0.09 3.97 -2.54
C LYS A 398 1.56 4.17 -2.95
N GLY A 399 2.42 3.19 -2.64
CA GLY A 399 3.83 3.19 -3.06
C GLY A 399 4.62 4.44 -2.66
N THR A 400 5.48 4.90 -3.56
CA THR A 400 6.35 6.08 -3.42
C THR A 400 5.57 7.33 -2.96
N PHE A 401 4.44 7.64 -3.61
CA PHE A 401 3.59 8.80 -3.29
C PHE A 401 3.08 8.78 -1.85
N LYS A 402 2.72 7.62 -1.30
CA LYS A 402 2.29 7.49 0.10
C LYS A 402 3.42 7.83 1.08
N GLN A 403 4.64 7.38 0.80
CA GLN A 403 5.80 7.67 1.64
C GLN A 403 6.24 9.13 1.52
N ALA A 404 6.29 9.69 0.30
CA ALA A 404 6.60 11.10 0.08
C ALA A 404 5.59 12.04 0.76
N TYR A 405 4.28 11.71 0.69
CA TYR A 405 3.24 12.44 1.41
C TYR A 405 3.41 12.34 2.94
N GLY A 406 3.79 11.17 3.47
CA GLY A 406 4.07 11.00 4.90
C GLY A 406 5.24 11.86 5.40
N ILE A 407 6.32 11.98 4.62
CA ILE A 407 7.44 12.90 4.92
C ILE A 407 6.94 14.36 4.91
N LEU A 408 6.09 14.73 3.95
CA LEU A 408 5.52 16.07 3.88
C LEU A 408 4.58 16.37 5.06
N THR A 409 3.78 15.41 5.55
CA THR A 409 2.95 15.63 6.75
C THR A 409 3.79 15.67 8.04
N GLU A 410 4.89 14.92 8.13
CA GLU A 410 5.85 15.01 9.25
C GLU A 410 6.56 16.37 9.30
N MET A 411 6.91 16.96 8.16
CA MET A 411 7.38 18.35 8.11
C MET A 411 6.29 19.31 8.57
N THR A 412 5.09 19.19 8.00
CA THR A 412 3.95 20.08 8.28
C THR A 412 3.55 20.10 9.75
N SER A 413 3.55 18.95 10.43
CA SER A 413 3.18 18.85 11.85
C SER A 413 4.19 19.50 12.80
N LYS A 414 5.45 19.69 12.36
CA LYS A 414 6.52 20.32 13.15
C LYS A 414 6.64 21.83 12.93
N ILE A 415 6.51 22.31 11.68
CA ILE A 415 6.70 23.74 11.36
C ILE A 415 5.41 24.51 11.02
N GLY A 416 4.30 23.82 10.75
CA GLY A 416 3.06 24.43 10.31
C GLY A 416 3.04 24.82 8.83
N TRP A 417 1.83 25.01 8.31
CA TRP A 417 1.55 25.23 6.88
C TRP A 417 2.21 26.50 6.32
N ASP A 418 2.08 27.65 7.00
CA ASP A 418 2.56 28.93 6.46
C ASP A 418 4.09 29.01 6.38
N GLN A 419 4.79 28.42 7.35
CA GLN A 419 6.25 28.32 7.33
C GLN A 419 6.72 27.32 6.26
N LEU A 420 5.99 26.21 6.04
CA LEU A 420 6.27 25.29 4.94
C LEU A 420 6.07 25.96 3.58
N LEU A 421 5.03 26.78 3.39
CA LEU A 421 4.84 27.57 2.17
C LEU A 421 5.96 28.60 1.97
N LYS A 422 6.45 29.23 3.04
CA LYS A 422 7.60 30.15 2.99
C LYS A 422 8.90 29.45 2.60
N ILE A 423 9.14 28.24 3.09
CA ILE A 423 10.27 27.41 2.66
C ILE A 423 10.10 27.02 1.18
N ARG A 424 8.88 26.59 0.78
CA ARG A 424 8.55 26.26 -0.61
C ARG A 424 8.86 27.40 -1.58
N SER A 425 8.46 28.63 -1.26
CA SER A 425 8.73 29.82 -2.11
C SER A 425 10.16 30.35 -1.99
N THR A 426 10.93 29.94 -0.98
CA THR A 426 12.36 30.23 -0.86
C THR A 426 13.19 29.28 -1.71
N VAL A 427 12.86 27.98 -1.70
CA VAL A 427 13.60 26.91 -2.38
C VAL A 427 13.21 26.74 -3.86
N PHE A 428 11.93 26.97 -4.20
CA PHE A 428 11.41 26.69 -5.55
C PHE A 428 10.92 27.91 -6.34
N VAL A 429 10.92 27.73 -7.66
CA VAL A 429 10.12 28.46 -8.66
C VAL A 429 9.01 27.52 -9.14
N MET A 430 7.80 28.05 -9.37
CA MET A 430 6.69 27.30 -9.95
C MET A 430 6.81 27.26 -11.49
N GLU A 431 6.21 26.25 -12.14
CA GLU A 431 6.39 26.09 -13.59
C GLU A 431 5.82 27.28 -14.40
N ASP A 432 4.70 27.86 -13.97
CA ASP A 432 4.09 29.01 -14.66
C ASP A 432 4.87 30.32 -14.45
N GLU A 433 5.53 30.49 -13.30
CA GLU A 433 6.49 31.58 -13.07
C GLU A 433 7.67 31.45 -14.05
N TYR A 434 8.30 30.28 -14.08
CA TYR A 434 9.44 29.96 -14.96
C TYR A 434 9.10 30.05 -16.46
N ARG A 435 7.86 29.72 -16.85
CA ARG A 435 7.36 29.86 -18.23
C ARG A 435 7.13 31.31 -18.60
N SER A 436 6.55 32.10 -17.71
CA SER A 436 6.25 33.52 -17.94
C SER A 436 7.55 34.33 -18.07
N GLU A 437 8.50 34.15 -17.15
CA GLU A 437 9.81 34.80 -17.23
C GLU A 437 10.58 34.42 -18.52
N LYS A 438 10.44 33.18 -19.01
CA LYS A 438 11.02 32.78 -20.31
C LYS A 438 10.38 33.50 -21.49
N GLN A 439 9.09 33.81 -21.46
CA GLN A 439 8.44 34.60 -22.50
C GLN A 439 8.87 36.06 -22.42
N GLU A 440 8.92 36.66 -21.24
CA GLU A 440 9.39 38.04 -21.02
C GLU A 440 10.87 38.21 -21.43
N THR A 441 11.74 37.29 -21.02
CA THR A 441 13.17 37.28 -21.40
C THR A 441 13.34 37.21 -22.93
N SER A 442 12.48 36.44 -23.61
CA SER A 442 12.45 36.31 -25.07
C SER A 442 11.96 37.58 -25.78
N GLN A 443 11.17 38.42 -25.10
CA GLN A 443 10.77 39.73 -25.61
C GLN A 443 11.85 40.80 -25.35
N THR A 444 12.47 40.82 -24.16
CA THR A 444 13.48 41.83 -23.80
C THR A 444 14.79 41.72 -24.59
N GLN A 445 15.10 40.59 -25.25
CA GLN A 445 16.25 40.51 -26.16
C GLN A 445 15.99 41.07 -27.57
N ARG A 446 14.77 41.50 -27.91
CA ARG A 446 14.46 42.12 -29.22
C ARG A 446 14.76 43.63 -29.22
N ASN A 447 16.03 43.98 -29.33
CA ASN A 447 16.45 45.38 -29.55
C ASN A 447 15.90 45.94 -30.88
N PRO A 448 15.20 47.09 -30.91
CA PRO A 448 14.61 47.68 -32.13
C PRO A 448 15.60 48.30 -33.13
N SER A 449 16.76 47.69 -33.38
CA SER A 449 17.88 48.35 -34.10
C SER A 449 18.68 47.45 -35.04
N THR A 450 18.07 46.39 -35.56
CA THR A 450 18.59 45.62 -36.73
C THR A 450 17.52 45.28 -37.76
N ASP A 451 16.38 46.00 -37.77
CA ASP A 451 15.31 45.78 -38.75
C ASP A 451 15.48 46.70 -39.97
N GLY A 452 16.41 46.33 -40.85
CA GLY A 452 16.74 47.09 -42.04
C GLY A 452 17.90 46.47 -42.83
N LEU A 453 17.68 46.27 -44.14
CA LEU A 453 18.62 45.69 -45.12
C LEU A 453 18.99 44.21 -44.93
N ARG A 454 18.11 43.31 -45.37
CA ARG A 454 18.38 42.48 -46.57
C ARG A 454 17.16 41.65 -46.99
N GLY A 455 16.80 41.75 -48.27
CA GLY A 455 15.99 40.74 -48.95
C GLY A 455 16.86 39.94 -49.93
N THR A 456 16.66 38.61 -49.94
CA THR A 456 16.82 37.63 -51.04
C THR A 456 18.17 37.55 -51.81
N PRO A 457 18.41 36.48 -52.62
CA PRO A 457 17.71 35.20 -52.77
C PRO A 457 18.59 33.96 -52.46
N ASP A 458 18.01 32.76 -52.58
CA ASP A 458 18.70 31.46 -52.57
C ASP A 458 19.54 31.19 -53.84
N PRO A 459 20.40 30.15 -53.79
CA PRO A 459 20.43 29.17 -54.88
C PRO A 459 20.32 27.70 -54.41
N THR A 460 19.98 26.80 -55.34
CA THR A 460 19.43 25.45 -55.09
C THR A 460 20.34 24.27 -55.52
N THR A 461 19.78 23.05 -55.53
CA THR A 461 20.30 21.74 -56.02
C THR A 461 21.22 20.94 -55.07
N ASN A 462 21.10 19.62 -54.87
CA ASN A 462 20.09 18.58 -55.24
C ASN A 462 20.21 17.40 -54.21
N GLY A 463 19.28 16.45 -54.03
CA GLY A 463 17.95 16.23 -54.65
C GLY A 463 17.88 14.96 -55.52
N ASP A 464 17.10 13.94 -55.12
CA ASP A 464 16.71 12.80 -55.99
C ASP A 464 15.32 12.17 -55.64
N GLN A 465 14.75 11.46 -56.62
CA GLN A 465 13.42 10.81 -56.84
C GLN A 465 12.76 10.05 -55.66
N SER A 466 11.43 9.81 -55.61
CA SER A 466 10.22 10.20 -56.40
C SER A 466 8.96 10.00 -55.50
N ASP A 467 7.66 10.15 -55.83
CA ASP A 467 6.79 10.29 -57.03
C ASP A 467 5.70 11.38 -56.74
N SER A 468 4.97 12.02 -57.68
CA SER A 468 3.93 11.59 -58.64
C SER A 468 2.61 11.09 -57.98
N GLU A 469 1.40 11.63 -58.27
CA GLU A 469 0.92 12.54 -59.34
C GLU A 469 -0.30 13.40 -58.87
N LYS A 470 -0.42 14.64 -59.42
CA LYS A 470 -1.67 15.35 -59.85
C LYS A 470 -2.74 15.80 -58.82
N GLU A 471 -3.56 16.84 -59.08
CA GLU A 471 -3.48 18.11 -59.86
C GLU A 471 -4.76 18.94 -59.53
N ASP A 472 -4.75 20.25 -59.83
CA ASP A 472 -5.91 21.15 -60.11
C ASP A 472 -7.00 21.43 -59.00
N ASP A 473 -7.55 22.64 -58.83
CA ASP A 473 -7.14 24.00 -59.25
C ASP A 473 -7.97 25.12 -58.55
N GLU A 474 -7.56 26.39 -58.77
CA GLU A 474 -8.33 27.68 -58.73
C GLU A 474 -9.13 28.05 -57.45
N ASP A 475 -8.82 29.13 -56.70
CA ASP A 475 -8.94 30.59 -56.98
C ASP A 475 -10.38 31.16 -56.74
N GLU A 476 -10.62 32.41 -56.29
CA GLU A 476 -9.76 33.57 -55.99
C GLU A 476 -10.42 34.46 -54.87
N ASP A 477 -9.83 35.64 -54.57
CA ASP A 477 -10.27 36.67 -53.60
C ASP A 477 -11.62 37.40 -53.97
N GLU A 478 -12.20 38.43 -53.29
CA GLU A 478 -11.70 39.49 -52.39
C GLU A 478 -12.84 40.23 -51.58
N GLU A 479 -12.47 41.20 -50.74
CA GLU A 479 -13.23 42.42 -50.29
C GLU A 479 -14.58 42.33 -49.51
N ASN A 480 -14.48 42.24 -48.17
CA ASN A 480 -14.66 43.40 -47.26
C ASN A 480 -15.89 44.36 -47.40
N LYS A 481 -16.91 44.27 -46.50
CA LYS A 481 -17.39 45.37 -45.59
C LYS A 481 -18.67 45.13 -44.75
N SER A 482 -18.69 45.77 -43.57
CA SER A 482 -19.83 46.32 -42.78
C SER A 482 -21.03 45.45 -42.31
N LYS A 483 -21.15 45.36 -40.97
CA LYS A 483 -22.39 45.30 -40.15
C LYS A 483 -23.39 46.43 -40.52
N PRO A 484 -24.74 46.32 -40.29
CA PRO A 484 -25.30 46.22 -38.92
C PRO A 484 -26.69 45.55 -38.69
N THR A 485 -27.00 45.33 -37.40
CA THR A 485 -28.30 45.38 -36.68
C THR A 485 -29.58 44.75 -37.29
N ASP A 486 -30.11 43.74 -36.56
CA ASP A 486 -31.45 43.69 -35.91
C ASP A 486 -32.74 43.80 -36.77
N THR A 487 -33.94 43.34 -36.35
CA THR A 487 -34.54 43.24 -35.00
C THR A 487 -35.66 42.17 -34.93
N GLU A 488 -36.01 41.73 -33.71
CA GLU A 488 -37.37 41.33 -33.24
C GLU A 488 -38.10 40.12 -33.89
N SER A 489 -39.08 39.44 -33.27
CA SER A 489 -39.58 39.29 -31.87
C SER A 489 -40.49 38.03 -31.86
N THR A 490 -40.98 37.38 -30.79
CA THR A 490 -41.52 37.69 -29.44
C THR A 490 -41.66 36.33 -28.69
N ALA A 491 -42.03 36.21 -27.40
CA ALA A 491 -41.83 36.99 -26.17
C ALA A 491 -42.45 36.19 -24.97
N GLU A 492 -42.34 36.75 -23.76
CA GLU A 492 -43.18 36.48 -22.57
C GLU A 492 -43.00 35.19 -21.75
N THR A 493 -43.02 35.21 -20.40
CA THR A 493 -42.50 36.14 -19.36
C THR A 493 -42.72 35.53 -17.97
N LEU A 494 -41.91 35.92 -16.98
CA LEU A 494 -42.32 36.58 -15.71
C LEU A 494 -41.24 36.47 -14.62
N ALA A 495 -41.20 37.45 -13.72
CA ALA A 495 -40.27 37.52 -12.59
C ALA A 495 -40.92 38.21 -11.38
N THR A 496 -40.39 37.97 -10.17
CA THR A 496 -40.66 38.77 -8.95
C THR A 496 -39.44 38.74 -8.02
N ASN A 497 -39.26 39.80 -7.23
CA ASN A 497 -38.11 40.02 -6.34
C ASN A 497 -38.40 39.63 -4.87
N GLY A 498 -37.34 39.34 -4.11
CA GLY A 498 -37.33 39.31 -2.64
C GLY A 498 -35.90 39.21 -2.10
N GLN A 499 -35.55 39.98 -1.07
CA GLN A 499 -34.20 40.05 -0.49
C GLN A 499 -34.18 39.48 0.94
N THR A 500 -33.14 38.71 1.30
CA THR A 500 -32.50 38.80 2.63
C THR A 500 -31.09 38.21 2.63
N GLU A 501 -30.32 38.66 3.63
CA GLU A 501 -28.88 38.52 3.86
C GLU A 501 -28.32 37.08 3.89
N GLY A 502 -27.06 36.94 3.48
CA GLY A 502 -26.19 35.78 3.71
C GLY A 502 -24.73 36.19 3.55
N GLU A 503 -23.88 35.85 4.53
CA GLU A 503 -22.50 36.36 4.62
C GLU A 503 -21.59 35.76 3.54
N ALA A 504 -20.78 36.61 2.91
CA ALA A 504 -19.78 36.19 1.93
C ALA A 504 -18.49 35.75 2.65
N VAL A 505 -17.98 34.57 2.31
CA VAL A 505 -16.71 34.06 2.85
C VAL A 505 -15.54 34.83 2.22
N GLU A 506 -14.83 35.64 3.01
CA GLU A 506 -13.61 36.30 2.54
C GLU A 506 -12.48 35.29 2.27
N LYS A 507 -11.81 35.48 1.14
CA LYS A 507 -10.63 34.72 0.72
C LYS A 507 -9.37 35.48 1.18
N PRO A 508 -8.44 34.88 1.95
CA PRO A 508 -7.30 35.61 2.52
C PRO A 508 -6.45 36.34 1.46
N THR A 509 -6.37 37.67 1.59
CA THR A 509 -5.75 38.59 0.60
C THR A 509 -4.27 38.82 0.86
N HIS A 510 -3.46 37.76 0.71
CA HIS A 510 -2.00 37.83 0.66
C HIS A 510 -1.39 37.26 -0.63
N ALA A 511 -2.03 37.57 -1.75
CA ALA A 511 -1.31 37.79 -3.01
C ALA A 511 -0.99 39.30 -3.09
N ILE A 512 0.29 39.65 -3.19
CA ILE A 512 0.70 41.04 -3.44
C ILE A 512 0.62 41.25 -4.96
N ASP A 513 -0.34 42.07 -5.39
CA ASP A 513 -0.55 42.42 -6.79
C ASP A 513 0.58 43.37 -7.25
N PRO A 514 1.44 43.01 -8.24
CA PRO A 514 2.61 43.80 -8.63
C PRO A 514 2.24 45.01 -9.51
N GLY A 515 1.05 45.59 -9.31
CA GLY A 515 0.41 46.52 -10.23
C GLY A 515 0.50 48.01 -9.91
N GLU A 516 1.02 48.44 -8.75
CA GLU A 516 1.02 49.87 -8.40
C GLU A 516 2.25 50.36 -7.58
N LEU A 517 3.35 50.64 -8.28
CA LEU A 517 4.41 51.54 -7.78
C LEU A 517 4.68 52.65 -8.81
N LYS A 518 4.37 53.89 -8.42
CA LYS A 518 4.77 55.08 -9.19
C LYS A 518 6.28 55.23 -9.13
N GLY A 519 6.90 55.37 -10.30
CA GLY A 519 8.35 55.37 -10.42
C GLY A 519 9.01 56.54 -9.72
N ASP A 520 10.11 56.25 -9.03
CA ASP A 520 11.21 57.19 -8.81
C ASP A 520 12.52 56.54 -9.27
N THR A 521 13.49 57.37 -9.68
CA THR A 521 14.42 56.96 -10.75
C THR A 521 15.78 56.45 -10.26
N GLU A 522 15.83 55.23 -9.71
CA GLU A 522 17.11 54.59 -9.35
C GLU A 522 17.02 53.05 -9.39
N ASN A 523 17.20 52.43 -10.56
CA ASN A 523 17.11 50.96 -10.67
C ASN A 523 17.99 50.33 -11.76
N GLY A 524 19.28 50.15 -11.46
CA GLY A 524 20.22 49.31 -12.22
C GLY A 524 20.73 48.10 -11.44
N THR A 525 20.23 47.88 -10.22
CA THR A 525 20.78 46.89 -9.27
C THR A 525 19.74 45.89 -8.76
N GLN A 526 18.44 46.21 -8.70
CA GLN A 526 17.44 45.24 -8.24
C GLN A 526 17.20 44.09 -9.24
N THR A 527 17.47 44.29 -10.54
CA THR A 527 17.30 43.26 -11.58
C THR A 527 18.28 42.10 -11.43
N ASP A 528 19.57 42.39 -11.23
CA ASP A 528 20.59 41.36 -10.98
C ASP A 528 20.36 40.68 -9.63
N ASP A 529 19.88 41.43 -8.63
CA ASP A 529 19.53 40.93 -7.31
C ASP A 529 18.22 40.08 -7.32
N HIS A 530 17.41 40.17 -8.38
CA HIS A 530 16.25 39.30 -8.63
C HIS A 530 16.67 38.05 -9.42
N LEU A 531 17.39 38.21 -10.53
CA LEU A 531 17.91 37.10 -11.35
C LEU A 531 18.83 36.17 -10.55
N SER A 532 19.67 36.70 -9.66
CA SER A 532 20.53 35.88 -8.80
C SER A 532 19.76 35.09 -7.73
N LYS A 533 18.65 35.64 -7.22
CA LYS A 533 17.74 34.92 -6.31
C LYS A 533 16.93 33.85 -7.05
N LEU A 534 16.61 34.04 -8.32
CA LEU A 534 15.96 33.03 -9.17
C LEU A 534 16.93 31.89 -9.56
N ASN A 535 18.18 32.22 -9.93
CA ASN A 535 19.20 31.23 -10.33
C ASN A 535 19.55 30.20 -9.24
N ASN A 536 19.30 30.51 -7.97
CA ASN A 536 19.55 29.61 -6.83
C ASN A 536 18.35 28.69 -6.50
N LYS A 537 17.16 28.96 -7.06
CA LYS A 537 15.95 28.17 -6.83
C LYS A 537 15.85 27.00 -7.81
N ARG A 538 15.17 25.93 -7.41
CA ARG A 538 14.88 24.77 -8.28
C ARG A 538 13.45 24.83 -8.81
N LEU A 539 13.17 24.10 -9.89
CA LEU A 539 11.78 23.90 -10.33
C LEU A 539 11.07 22.97 -9.34
N CYS A 540 9.89 23.36 -8.86
CA CYS A 540 9.00 22.45 -8.12
C CYS A 540 8.46 21.38 -9.07
N GLU A 541 8.64 20.11 -8.73
CA GLU A 541 8.10 19.00 -9.50
C GLU A 541 6.57 18.96 -9.41
N ARG A 542 5.89 18.72 -10.54
CA ARG A 542 4.42 18.73 -10.63
C ARG A 542 3.75 17.77 -9.65
N TRP A 543 4.40 16.63 -9.38
CA TRP A 543 3.88 15.65 -8.44
C TRP A 543 3.95 16.18 -6.99
N LEU A 544 5.01 16.93 -6.63
CA LEU A 544 5.15 17.50 -5.30
C LEU A 544 4.18 18.66 -5.08
N ASP A 545 3.96 19.52 -6.08
CA ASP A 545 2.91 20.55 -5.99
C ASP A 545 1.50 19.94 -5.89
N SER A 546 1.25 18.79 -6.56
CA SER A 546 0.03 18.02 -6.35
C SER A 546 -0.10 17.49 -4.90
N LEU A 547 1.00 17.07 -4.26
CA LEU A 547 0.99 16.71 -2.84
C LEU A 547 0.72 17.93 -1.95
N PHE A 548 1.24 19.12 -2.27
CA PHE A 548 0.92 20.36 -1.56
C PHE A 548 -0.57 20.71 -1.62
N MET A 549 -1.18 20.59 -2.80
CA MET A 549 -2.63 20.84 -2.97
C MET A 549 -3.48 19.83 -2.20
N VAL A 550 -3.11 18.55 -2.21
CA VAL A 550 -3.83 17.49 -1.47
C VAL A 550 -3.60 17.58 0.05
N LEU A 551 -2.42 18.04 0.49
CA LEU A 551 -2.15 18.40 1.88
C LEU A 551 -3.04 19.56 2.33
N TYR A 552 -3.20 20.60 1.50
CA TYR A 552 -4.13 21.70 1.78
C TYR A 552 -5.59 21.22 1.83
N GLU A 553 -6.03 20.31 0.95
CA GLU A 553 -7.36 19.69 1.01
C GLU A 553 -7.58 18.97 2.36
N ASP A 554 -6.64 18.11 2.78
CA ASP A 554 -6.70 17.38 4.07
C ASP A 554 -6.68 18.33 5.28
N LEU A 555 -5.75 19.30 5.33
CA LEU A 555 -5.65 20.29 6.42
C LEU A 555 -6.92 21.14 6.55
N ARG A 556 -7.51 21.56 5.42
CA ARG A 556 -8.76 22.34 5.39
C ARG A 556 -9.92 21.54 5.96
N VAL A 557 -10.07 20.27 5.56
CA VAL A 557 -11.14 19.39 6.05
C VAL A 557 -10.95 19.08 7.54
N TYR A 558 -9.73 18.83 8.00
CA TYR A 558 -9.40 18.67 9.42
C TYR A 558 -9.77 19.92 10.23
N THR A 559 -9.38 21.11 9.76
CA THR A 559 -9.66 22.40 10.42
C THR A 559 -11.17 22.67 10.51
N ILE A 560 -11.93 22.38 9.46
CA ILE A 560 -13.39 22.48 9.46
C ILE A 560 -13.99 21.55 10.51
N TRP A 561 -13.57 20.28 10.55
CA TRP A 561 -14.06 19.30 11.52
C TRP A 561 -13.77 19.71 12.97
N ARG A 562 -12.52 20.08 13.31
CA ARG A 562 -12.17 20.53 14.67
C ARG A 562 -12.94 21.80 15.07
N THR A 563 -13.13 22.73 14.13
CA THR A 563 -13.93 23.96 14.35
C THR A 563 -15.40 23.64 14.64
N GLN A 564 -16.02 22.76 13.85
CA GLN A 564 -17.40 22.32 14.08
C GLN A 564 -17.55 21.60 15.44
N MET A 565 -16.63 20.69 15.78
CA MET A 565 -16.65 20.03 17.09
C MET A 565 -16.56 21.03 18.24
N ALA A 566 -15.70 22.05 18.13
CA ALA A 566 -15.58 23.11 19.13
C ALA A 566 -16.86 23.95 19.25
N GLN A 567 -17.48 24.33 18.12
CA GLN A 567 -18.75 25.08 18.10
C GLN A 567 -19.90 24.30 18.76
N TYR A 568 -20.09 23.02 18.41
CA TYR A 568 -21.11 22.16 19.02
C TYR A 568 -20.85 21.95 20.52
N ARG A 569 -19.60 21.71 20.91
CA ARG A 569 -19.19 21.58 22.32
C ARG A 569 -19.47 22.87 23.11
N ALA A 570 -19.24 24.05 22.53
CA ALA A 570 -19.58 25.34 23.14
C ALA A 570 -21.11 25.58 23.25
N GLN A 571 -21.89 25.14 22.26
CA GLN A 571 -23.36 25.18 22.30
C GLN A 571 -23.99 24.09 23.19
N SER A 572 -23.18 23.25 23.85
CA SER A 572 -23.61 22.07 24.61
C SER A 572 -24.43 21.06 23.78
N MET A 573 -24.26 21.06 22.46
CA MET A 573 -24.92 20.15 21.52
C MET A 573 -24.02 18.95 21.22
N GLN A 574 -24.64 17.77 21.02
CA GLN A 574 -23.92 16.59 20.58
C GLN A 574 -23.53 16.74 19.10
N TYR A 575 -22.23 16.84 18.81
CA TYR A 575 -21.73 16.69 17.44
C TYR A 575 -21.92 15.24 17.01
N LYS A 576 -22.81 15.00 16.04
CA LYS A 576 -23.09 13.68 15.48
C LYS A 576 -22.66 13.61 14.02
N LYS A 577 -22.05 12.48 13.68
CA LYS A 577 -21.53 12.08 12.39
C LYS A 577 -21.69 10.57 12.28
N SER A 578 -21.82 10.06 11.06
CA SER A 578 -21.95 8.63 10.80
C SER A 578 -20.66 7.87 11.18
N ALA A 579 -20.77 6.56 11.40
CA ALA A 579 -19.59 5.74 11.73
C ALA A 579 -18.50 5.78 10.63
N GLU A 580 -18.89 5.98 9.37
CA GLU A 580 -17.97 6.03 8.22
C GLU A 580 -17.28 7.39 8.10
N GLU A 581 -17.99 8.49 8.37
CA GLU A 581 -17.35 9.79 8.52
C GLU A 581 -16.33 9.79 9.66
N TRP A 582 -16.65 9.19 10.81
CA TRP A 582 -15.68 9.05 11.91
C TRP A 582 -14.46 8.18 11.54
N GLU A 583 -14.64 7.10 10.76
CA GLU A 583 -13.53 6.29 10.26
C GLU A 583 -12.62 7.10 9.30
N ILE A 584 -13.22 7.90 8.41
CA ILE A 584 -12.48 8.78 7.48
C ILE A 584 -11.77 9.90 8.24
N LEU A 585 -12.42 10.55 9.21
CA LEU A 585 -11.85 11.62 10.02
C LEU A 585 -10.72 11.14 10.92
N GLY A 586 -10.83 9.94 11.50
CA GLY A 586 -9.72 9.29 12.21
C GLY A 586 -8.55 8.97 11.27
N SER A 587 -8.85 8.44 10.07
CA SER A 587 -7.85 8.19 9.02
C SER A 587 -7.17 9.47 8.49
N LEU A 588 -7.86 10.61 8.57
CA LEU A 588 -7.34 11.94 8.19
C LEU A 588 -6.42 12.49 9.28
N ALA A 589 -6.85 12.45 10.54
CA ALA A 589 -6.04 12.87 11.68
C ALA A 589 -4.74 12.04 11.78
N GLU A 590 -4.80 10.72 11.55
CA GLU A 590 -3.63 9.84 11.52
C GLU A 590 -2.64 10.22 10.40
N ARG A 591 -3.12 10.56 9.18
CA ARG A 591 -2.25 11.07 8.10
C ARG A 591 -1.56 12.38 8.46
N LEU A 592 -2.26 13.28 9.15
CA LEU A 592 -1.78 14.59 9.58
C LEU A 592 -0.96 14.56 10.88
N GLN A 593 -0.59 13.38 11.38
CA GLN A 593 0.18 13.18 12.62
C GLN A 593 -0.56 13.61 13.91
N HIS A 594 -1.88 13.77 13.87
CA HIS A 594 -2.74 14.14 15.01
C HIS A 594 -3.32 12.89 15.69
N ALA A 595 -2.48 12.20 16.46
CA ALA A 595 -2.79 10.89 17.04
C ALA A 595 -3.93 10.91 18.08
N ASP A 596 -3.98 11.91 18.96
CA ASP A 596 -5.03 12.02 19.98
C ASP A 596 -6.41 12.30 19.35
N GLU A 597 -6.46 13.17 18.34
CA GLU A 597 -7.65 13.40 17.53
C GLU A 597 -8.09 12.17 16.72
N ALA A 598 -7.14 11.41 16.18
CA ALA A 598 -7.44 10.15 15.50
C ALA A 598 -8.12 9.17 16.47
N VAL A 599 -7.64 9.07 17.71
CA VAL A 599 -8.24 8.24 18.75
C VAL A 599 -9.60 8.79 19.24
N GLU A 600 -9.82 10.11 19.31
CA GLU A 600 -11.14 10.71 19.58
C GLU A 600 -12.14 10.28 18.50
N ALA A 601 -11.77 10.37 17.22
CA ALA A 601 -12.60 9.97 16.08
C ALA A 601 -12.83 8.45 15.99
N TYR A 602 -11.78 7.62 16.12
CA TYR A 602 -11.91 6.17 16.08
C TYR A 602 -12.75 5.63 17.25
N ARG A 603 -12.70 6.23 18.45
CA ARG A 603 -13.60 5.88 19.56
C ARG A 603 -15.05 6.24 19.26
N ALA A 604 -15.30 7.39 18.62
CA ALA A 604 -16.65 7.77 18.18
C ALA A 604 -17.19 6.84 17.07
N CYS A 605 -16.33 6.37 16.15
CA CYS A 605 -16.64 5.32 15.18
C CYS A 605 -17.10 4.03 15.88
N LEU A 606 -16.26 3.46 16.76
CA LEU A 606 -16.55 2.19 17.44
C LEU A 606 -17.75 2.26 18.40
N ALA A 607 -18.06 3.43 18.94
CA ALA A 607 -19.27 3.65 19.75
C ALA A 607 -20.58 3.66 18.92
N ALA A 608 -20.48 3.78 17.59
CA ALA A 608 -21.62 3.77 16.67
C ALA A 608 -21.71 2.46 15.86
N ARG A 609 -20.58 1.90 15.40
CA ARG A 609 -20.49 0.63 14.66
C ARG A 609 -19.09 0.04 14.80
N PHE A 610 -18.97 -1.28 14.92
CA PHE A 610 -17.67 -1.94 14.84
C PHE A 610 -16.98 -1.64 13.49
N SER A 611 -15.69 -1.27 13.55
CA SER A 611 -14.83 -1.16 12.38
C SER A 611 -13.45 -1.77 12.69
N PRO A 612 -12.98 -2.74 11.88
CA PRO A 612 -11.65 -3.33 12.04
C PRO A 612 -10.54 -2.29 11.83
N LYS A 613 -10.75 -1.32 10.93
CA LYS A 613 -9.81 -0.23 10.67
C LYS A 613 -9.69 0.73 11.86
N ALA A 614 -10.81 1.18 12.42
CA ALA A 614 -10.81 2.08 13.58
C ALA A 614 -10.19 1.40 14.82
N LEU A 615 -10.50 0.11 15.03
CA LEU A 615 -9.92 -0.66 16.14
C LEU A 615 -8.42 -0.92 15.95
N THR A 616 -7.95 -1.16 14.72
CA THR A 616 -6.52 -1.29 14.40
C THR A 616 -5.77 0.03 14.58
N GLY A 617 -6.39 1.17 14.26
CA GLY A 617 -5.82 2.50 14.55
C GLY A 617 -5.62 2.74 16.05
N ILE A 618 -6.60 2.37 16.88
CA ILE A 618 -6.49 2.47 18.35
C ILE A 618 -5.51 1.44 18.92
N LEU A 619 -5.42 0.24 18.35
CA LEU A 619 -4.51 -0.83 18.81
C LEU A 619 -3.07 -0.34 18.91
N ARG A 620 -2.58 0.37 17.88
CA ARG A 620 -1.23 0.98 17.83
C ARG A 620 -0.96 1.88 19.04
N VAL A 621 -1.97 2.63 19.49
CA VAL A 621 -1.86 3.53 20.65
C VAL A 621 -1.94 2.76 21.97
N PHE A 622 -2.65 1.63 22.03
CA PHE A 622 -2.62 0.74 23.19
C PHE A 622 -1.28 -0.02 23.33
N GLU A 623 -0.65 -0.40 22.22
CA GLU A 623 0.71 -0.96 22.19
C GLU A 623 1.75 0.06 22.68
N GLN A 624 1.74 1.29 22.13
CA GLN A 624 2.64 2.37 22.56
C GLN A 624 2.50 2.71 24.05
N ASN A 625 1.28 2.72 24.58
CA ASN A 625 1.00 2.96 25.99
C ASN A 625 1.12 1.70 26.88
N LYS A 626 1.55 0.55 26.32
CA LYS A 626 1.66 -0.76 27.00
C LYS A 626 0.41 -1.15 27.81
N ASN A 627 -0.79 -0.90 27.28
CA ASN A 627 -2.05 -1.22 27.95
C ASN A 627 -2.54 -2.64 27.64
N THR A 628 -1.87 -3.63 28.25
CA THR A 628 -2.04 -5.07 28.04
C THR A 628 -3.50 -5.54 27.96
N ARG A 629 -4.39 -4.99 28.81
CA ARG A 629 -5.80 -5.41 28.84
C ARG A 629 -6.57 -4.97 27.60
N GLU A 630 -6.42 -3.70 27.21
CA GLU A 630 -7.14 -3.14 26.06
C GLU A 630 -6.54 -3.64 24.74
N THR A 631 -5.22 -3.86 24.67
CA THR A 631 -4.58 -4.52 23.52
C THR A 631 -5.15 -5.94 23.32
N VAL A 632 -5.22 -6.77 24.37
CA VAL A 632 -5.83 -8.11 24.28
C VAL A 632 -7.31 -8.05 23.91
N ALA A 633 -8.09 -7.15 24.51
CA ALA A 633 -9.53 -7.00 24.23
C ALA A 633 -9.82 -6.50 22.80
N SER A 634 -8.88 -5.75 22.21
CA SER A 634 -8.92 -5.31 20.81
C SER A 634 -8.54 -6.45 19.86
N VAL A 635 -7.45 -7.17 20.16
CA VAL A 635 -6.98 -8.32 19.38
C VAL A 635 -8.06 -9.41 19.27
N ILE A 636 -8.71 -9.81 20.37
CA ILE A 636 -9.76 -10.85 20.34
C ILE A 636 -10.85 -10.50 19.31
N ARG A 637 -11.28 -9.23 19.25
CA ARG A 637 -12.29 -8.77 18.29
C ARG A 637 -11.79 -8.75 16.85
N LEU A 638 -10.57 -8.27 16.61
CA LEU A 638 -9.96 -8.26 15.27
C LEU A 638 -9.77 -9.69 14.74
N VAL A 639 -9.34 -10.63 15.58
CA VAL A 639 -9.23 -12.06 15.23
C VAL A 639 -10.61 -12.66 14.94
N THR A 640 -11.62 -12.38 15.77
CA THR A 640 -13.01 -12.82 15.53
C THR A 640 -13.52 -12.33 14.17
N TRP A 641 -13.31 -11.04 13.87
CA TRP A 641 -13.70 -10.44 12.60
C TRP A 641 -12.94 -11.05 11.41
N GLN A 642 -11.66 -11.38 11.55
CA GLN A 642 -10.89 -12.07 10.50
C GLN A 642 -11.43 -13.48 10.22
N TYR A 643 -11.67 -14.31 11.24
CA TYR A 643 -12.26 -15.64 11.05
C TYR A 643 -13.68 -15.56 10.44
N ARG A 644 -14.46 -14.55 10.83
CA ARG A 644 -15.79 -14.20 10.28
C ARG A 644 -15.76 -13.83 8.79
N TRP A 645 -14.59 -13.48 8.26
CA TRP A 645 -14.29 -13.27 6.83
C TRP A 645 -13.23 -14.24 6.29
N TYR A 646 -13.28 -15.49 6.78
CA TYR A 646 -12.53 -16.65 6.29
C TYR A 646 -11.01 -16.60 6.43
N SER A 647 -10.48 -15.72 7.28
CA SER A 647 -9.05 -15.54 7.52
C SER A 647 -8.66 -16.06 8.90
N GLU A 648 -7.92 -17.16 8.97
CA GLU A 648 -7.28 -17.65 10.19
C GLU A 648 -5.86 -17.08 10.40
N PHE A 649 -5.39 -16.25 9.46
CA PHE A 649 -4.02 -15.76 9.43
C PHE A 649 -3.91 -14.25 9.20
N SER A 650 -3.18 -13.58 10.09
CA SER A 650 -2.74 -12.19 10.00
C SER A 650 -1.37 -12.06 10.68
N PRO A 651 -0.29 -11.80 9.91
CA PRO A 651 1.06 -11.63 10.44
C PRO A 651 1.14 -10.52 11.50
N GLU A 652 0.37 -9.46 11.32
CA GLU A 652 0.34 -8.27 12.18
C GLU A 652 -0.32 -8.55 13.54
N LEU A 653 -1.47 -9.23 13.58
CA LEU A 653 -2.09 -9.63 14.85
C LEU A 653 -1.28 -10.72 15.56
N LEU A 654 -0.64 -11.63 14.82
CA LEU A 654 0.29 -12.61 15.38
C LEU A 654 1.53 -11.92 15.98
N HIS A 655 2.06 -10.89 15.33
CA HIS A 655 3.15 -10.07 15.88
C HIS A 655 2.73 -9.39 17.19
N THR A 656 1.54 -8.78 17.24
CA THR A 656 0.96 -8.17 18.46
C THR A 656 0.83 -9.19 19.60
N ILE A 657 0.34 -10.39 19.31
CA ILE A 657 0.22 -11.46 20.31
C ILE A 657 1.59 -11.94 20.78
N ARG A 658 2.58 -12.04 19.87
CA ARG A 658 3.95 -12.39 20.24
C ARG A 658 4.58 -11.35 21.15
N THR A 659 4.54 -10.06 20.80
CA THR A 659 5.14 -9.00 21.62
C THR A 659 4.47 -8.88 23.00
N LEU A 660 3.15 -9.06 23.09
CA LEU A 660 2.44 -9.17 24.38
C LEU A 660 2.92 -10.36 25.23
N ILE A 661 3.16 -11.54 24.64
CA ILE A 661 3.68 -12.71 25.35
C ILE A 661 5.13 -12.48 25.78
N GLU A 662 5.94 -11.79 24.97
CA GLU A 662 7.34 -11.49 25.26
C GLU A 662 7.51 -10.44 26.38
N ASP A 663 6.66 -9.42 26.42
CA ASP A 663 6.66 -8.39 27.49
C ASP A 663 6.02 -8.88 28.81
N GLU A 664 4.93 -9.67 28.76
CA GLU A 664 4.05 -9.92 29.91
C GLU A 664 3.92 -11.40 30.32
N GLY A 665 4.40 -12.33 29.49
CA GLY A 665 4.37 -13.78 29.74
C GLY A 665 3.07 -14.47 29.34
N ALA A 666 3.18 -15.67 28.73
CA ALA A 666 2.06 -16.43 28.20
C ALA A 666 0.92 -16.68 29.20
N VAL A 667 1.25 -17.02 30.45
CA VAL A 667 0.27 -17.27 31.53
C VAL A 667 -0.61 -16.04 31.79
N LYS A 668 -0.01 -14.84 31.85
CA LYS A 668 -0.72 -13.59 32.13
C LYS A 668 -1.63 -13.22 30.96
N VAL A 669 -1.13 -13.28 29.73
CA VAL A 669 -1.94 -13.05 28.51
C VAL A 669 -3.11 -14.03 28.45
N ARG A 670 -2.86 -15.34 28.68
CA ARG A 670 -3.92 -16.38 28.72
C ARG A 670 -4.96 -16.10 29.81
N SER A 671 -4.53 -15.69 31.00
CA SER A 671 -5.44 -15.34 32.09
C SER A 671 -6.28 -14.10 31.80
N ILE A 672 -5.78 -13.13 31.02
CA ILE A 672 -6.54 -11.94 30.60
C ILE A 672 -7.59 -12.34 29.55
N ILE A 673 -7.22 -13.18 28.58
CA ILE A 673 -8.18 -13.74 27.60
C ILE A 673 -9.32 -14.48 28.35
N GLN A 674 -8.98 -15.37 29.28
CA GLN A 674 -9.96 -16.16 30.05
C GLN A 674 -10.76 -15.34 31.08
N ALA A 675 -10.30 -14.16 31.48
CA ALA A 675 -11.04 -13.23 32.34
C ALA A 675 -11.99 -12.30 31.56
N THR A 676 -12.06 -12.43 30.23
CA THR A 676 -12.92 -11.63 29.36
C THR A 676 -14.31 -12.26 29.24
N SER A 677 -15.37 -11.46 29.39
CA SER A 677 -16.77 -11.94 29.38
C SER A 677 -17.34 -12.24 27.97
N LEU A 678 -16.51 -12.76 27.07
CA LEU A 678 -16.90 -13.14 25.70
C LEU A 678 -17.14 -14.66 25.59
N PRO A 679 -17.84 -15.15 24.54
CA PRO A 679 -18.08 -16.57 24.34
C PRO A 679 -16.77 -17.38 24.26
N GLN A 680 -16.73 -18.58 24.86
CA GLN A 680 -15.51 -19.41 24.88
C GLN A 680 -15.02 -19.74 23.46
N GLU A 681 -15.93 -19.96 22.51
CA GLU A 681 -15.61 -20.26 21.11
C GLU A 681 -14.76 -19.14 20.47
N VAL A 682 -15.08 -17.87 20.78
CA VAL A 682 -14.33 -16.68 20.36
C VAL A 682 -12.95 -16.58 21.05
N LEU A 683 -12.87 -16.94 22.34
CA LEU A 683 -11.59 -16.97 23.06
C LEU A 683 -10.65 -18.05 22.51
N ASP A 684 -11.19 -19.20 22.09
CA ASP A 684 -10.44 -20.32 21.51
C ASP A 684 -9.82 -19.97 20.14
N LEU A 685 -10.45 -19.09 19.35
CA LEU A 685 -9.84 -18.52 18.13
C LEU A 685 -8.55 -17.74 18.47
N THR A 686 -8.57 -16.96 19.55
CA THR A 686 -7.39 -16.19 19.98
C THR A 686 -6.31 -17.09 20.59
N HIS A 687 -6.71 -18.18 21.26
CA HIS A 687 -5.78 -19.19 21.76
C HIS A 687 -5.02 -19.93 20.64
N HIS A 688 -5.48 -19.93 19.39
CA HIS A 688 -4.72 -20.48 18.25
C HIS A 688 -3.36 -19.79 18.07
N TYR A 689 -3.34 -18.45 18.02
CA TYR A 689 -2.09 -17.70 17.87
C TYR A 689 -1.16 -17.84 19.08
N ALA A 690 -1.70 -17.90 20.30
CA ALA A 690 -0.89 -18.17 21.50
C ALA A 690 -0.24 -19.57 21.46
N ALA A 691 -0.97 -20.58 20.97
CA ALA A 691 -0.43 -21.93 20.78
C ALA A 691 0.62 -21.99 19.65
N LEU A 692 0.50 -21.13 18.63
CA LEU A 692 1.49 -20.98 17.57
C LEU A 692 2.82 -20.41 18.11
N CYS A 693 2.78 -19.34 18.92
CA CYS A 693 3.96 -18.79 19.61
C CYS A 693 4.65 -19.85 20.49
N ALA A 694 3.88 -20.64 21.26
CA ALA A 694 4.41 -21.74 22.06
C ALA A 694 5.02 -22.87 21.20
N THR A 695 4.43 -23.18 20.05
CA THR A 695 4.96 -24.18 19.09
C THR A 695 6.31 -23.74 18.51
N PHE A 696 6.48 -22.44 18.25
CA PHE A 696 7.74 -21.84 17.80
C PHE A 696 8.75 -21.55 18.90
N ARG A 697 8.36 -21.71 20.18
CA ARG A 697 9.14 -21.36 21.38
C ARG A 697 9.59 -19.90 21.38
N SER A 698 8.65 -18.98 21.11
CA SER A 698 8.88 -17.54 21.29
C SER A 698 9.22 -17.24 22.76
N SER A 699 9.95 -16.15 23.02
CA SER A 699 10.32 -15.77 24.39
C SER A 699 9.07 -15.54 25.26
N GLY A 700 9.14 -15.88 26.55
CA GLY A 700 7.99 -15.76 27.47
C GLY A 700 6.92 -16.86 27.35
N THR A 701 7.16 -17.91 26.55
CA THR A 701 6.23 -19.07 26.41
C THR A 701 6.50 -20.25 27.36
N ASP A 702 7.53 -20.18 28.20
CA ASP A 702 7.96 -21.27 29.11
C ASP A 702 7.09 -21.47 30.38
N GLY A 703 5.83 -21.01 30.39
CA GLY A 703 4.94 -20.99 31.57
C GLY A 703 3.48 -21.33 31.29
#